data_AF-A0A2N5C6I7-F1
#
_entry.id   AF-A0A2N5C6I7-F1
#
_cell.length_a   1.000
_cell.length_b   1.000
_cell.length_c   1.000
_cell.angle_alpha   90.00
_cell.angle_beta   90.00
_cell.angle_gamma   90.00
#
_symmetry.space_group_name_H-M   'P 1'
#
loop_
_entity.id
_entity.type
_entity.pdbx_description
1 polymer ?
#
loop_
_entity_poly.entity_id
_entity_poly.type
_entity_poly.pdbx_seq_one_letter_code
_entity_poly.pdbx_strand_id
1 'polypeptide(L)'
;MLFWLSVAASGQALAGQACVYTDTDYQGEKRCFDIDARVDVPDGFAFKSVKLAWDTELVVSTGAKFAGQVRRFTGDYPQTFGTSAMTFSTFLAVPRACVYKDAKFQGRENCFAPGALEWTLSDSVDRNASSLLMAKDLAFYAFSDQLGRGESYSRYSGVNFFEAFNDKARSLQVVRTRLNCSVDCPVGFSEGYNLADILERESAKTPDGKRHPLSQVVMTVETSSRQDFYVYVGNALRINFTARTADIEDAYTFRPVAKFDLDADTAFVSIALAYDDPEHLDVQLVSSDRMRKVVGTSPIATVPRPAAPLGTTLAIDNESSEAIRIAGLSFALVKPEARLQPPTRCWHSEMLAVATYFLGQCSAPSLSPAGQDRDAIRYSAGAAAYTGFNAVISGKPRTAAPETRLVSYTAMGRNPMAVYAAARVCRAEIEHIATPRMRRGVDDPADCISRTMTIIALFQTLFGPQWDSDRFEQVMSSILTHGTTGYATSNPEVENQLIAAVQERDRTTTRDNRRQTAMAAYRAADQVFQVSRNGTMDMEVAAARMHAAGNGQLVLSDAAPATLAEAQSAPLGRYQIDLRTYQPQTVTPRVLRNGRWEQDARNPFTYEIHSWDNIPIMLRLSSVLQGWRDDYRRFAGDNALSPGQVSLAHTGRRMADSMVTSIAEGEPAIYVVVLYRGFPVSVLLGSIDEDDPTKADVGTVVSAPQNVLYRDSAVRGAASHGLQAYLNHLHGRGVTDVFTSAITAPSALVKQRAGFKLIEPLDQDDASSDDDARRRR
;
A
#
# COMPACT_ATOMS: atom_id res chain seq x y z
N MET A 1 31.33 -51.63 -53.51
CA MET A 1 31.27 -50.54 -52.51
C MET A 1 30.00 -49.76 -52.75
N LEU A 2 28.96 -50.06 -51.98
CA LEU A 2 27.67 -49.36 -51.97
C LEU A 2 27.67 -48.45 -50.74
N PHE A 3 27.73 -47.13 -50.94
CA PHE A 3 27.52 -46.15 -49.87
C PHE A 3 26.02 -45.95 -49.68
N TRP A 4 25.55 -46.27 -48.48
CA TRP A 4 24.20 -45.99 -48.02
C TRP A 4 23.99 -44.48 -47.86
N LEU A 5 23.10 -43.91 -48.68
CA LEU A 5 22.34 -42.71 -48.36
C LEU A 5 21.25 -43.11 -47.34
N SER A 6 21.53 -42.93 -46.05
CA SER A 6 20.46 -42.81 -45.05
C SER A 6 19.90 -41.40 -45.13
N VAL A 7 18.83 -41.27 -45.92
CA VAL A 7 17.90 -40.16 -45.86
C VAL A 7 17.39 -40.09 -44.42
N ALA A 8 17.79 -39.07 -43.68
CA ALA A 8 17.15 -38.71 -42.42
C ALA A 8 15.68 -38.45 -42.75
N ALA A 9 14.80 -39.33 -42.29
CA ALA A 9 13.36 -39.15 -42.38
C ALA A 9 13.04 -37.78 -41.81
N SER A 10 12.54 -36.91 -42.68
CA SER A 10 12.01 -35.60 -42.40
C SER A 10 10.90 -35.72 -41.35
N GLY A 11 11.29 -35.56 -40.08
CA GLY A 11 10.35 -35.24 -39.03
C GLY A 11 9.70 -33.93 -39.42
N GLN A 12 8.42 -33.97 -39.80
CA GLN A 12 7.59 -32.78 -39.89
C GLN A 12 7.80 -32.02 -38.58
N ALA A 13 8.38 -30.81 -38.68
CA ALA A 13 8.57 -29.96 -37.53
C ALA A 13 7.18 -29.70 -36.94
N LEU A 14 6.91 -30.25 -35.76
CA LEU A 14 5.78 -29.86 -34.94
C LEU A 14 5.99 -28.36 -34.70
N ALA A 15 5.20 -27.50 -35.35
CA ALA A 15 5.18 -26.09 -35.06
C ALA A 15 3.96 -25.85 -34.19
N GLY A 16 4.14 -25.34 -32.97
CA GLY A 16 3.06 -25.06 -32.03
C GLY A 16 2.30 -26.29 -31.51
N GLN A 17 2.96 -27.45 -31.41
CA GLN A 17 2.35 -28.67 -30.89
C GLN A 17 3.26 -29.40 -29.89
N ALA A 18 2.64 -29.98 -28.85
CA ALA A 18 3.26 -30.91 -27.94
C ALA A 18 2.62 -32.29 -28.08
N CYS A 19 3.41 -33.35 -28.26
CA CYS A 19 2.91 -34.72 -28.40
C CYS A 19 3.45 -35.64 -27.30
N VAL A 20 2.59 -36.47 -26.74
CA VAL A 20 2.92 -37.52 -25.77
C VAL A 20 2.71 -38.90 -26.40
N TYR A 21 3.55 -39.87 -26.03
CA TYR A 21 3.54 -41.22 -26.62
C TYR A 21 3.55 -42.29 -25.52
N THR A 22 2.80 -43.37 -25.74
CA THR A 22 2.70 -44.51 -24.80
C THR A 22 3.99 -45.31 -24.68
N ASP A 23 4.87 -45.25 -25.68
CA ASP A 23 6.14 -45.97 -25.73
C ASP A 23 7.34 -45.05 -25.54
N THR A 24 8.49 -45.67 -25.29
CA THR A 24 9.80 -45.00 -25.44
C THR A 24 10.06 -44.77 -26.92
N ASP A 25 10.85 -43.76 -27.27
CA ASP A 25 11.32 -43.53 -28.65
C ASP A 25 10.27 -43.02 -29.68
N TYR A 26 9.13 -42.49 -29.20
CA TYR A 26 8.12 -41.80 -30.00
C TYR A 26 7.39 -42.65 -31.07
N GLN A 27 7.37 -43.98 -30.92
CA GLN A 27 6.76 -44.90 -31.90
C GLN A 27 5.34 -45.39 -31.53
N GLY A 28 4.94 -45.23 -30.27
CA GLY A 28 3.65 -45.73 -29.76
C GLY A 28 2.44 -44.87 -30.13
N GLU A 29 1.29 -45.14 -29.51
CA GLU A 29 0.09 -44.30 -29.64
C GLU A 29 0.44 -42.88 -29.19
N LYS A 30 0.17 -41.91 -30.07
CA LYS A 30 0.48 -40.50 -29.83
C LYS A 30 -0.78 -39.67 -29.61
N ARG A 31 -0.70 -38.72 -28.70
CA ARG A 31 -1.68 -37.63 -28.57
C ARG A 31 -0.95 -36.31 -28.65
N CYS A 32 -1.44 -35.41 -29.49
CA CYS A 32 -0.85 -34.09 -29.69
C CYS A 32 -1.81 -33.00 -29.22
N PHE A 33 -1.23 -31.93 -28.69
CA PHE A 33 -1.91 -30.79 -28.11
C PHE A 33 -1.39 -29.53 -28.80
N ASP A 34 -2.31 -28.74 -29.34
CA ASP A 34 -1.98 -27.43 -29.89
C ASP A 34 -1.68 -26.44 -28.75
N ILE A 35 -0.85 -25.44 -29.01
CA ILE A 35 -0.62 -24.32 -28.08
C ILE A 35 -1.96 -23.75 -27.57
N ASP A 36 -2.02 -23.54 -26.26
CA ASP A 36 -3.16 -23.06 -25.48
C ASP A 36 -4.41 -23.97 -25.47
N ALA A 37 -4.34 -25.16 -26.10
CA ALA A 37 -5.39 -26.15 -25.98
C ALA A 37 -5.28 -26.91 -24.65
N ARG A 38 -6.23 -26.66 -23.74
CA ARG A 38 -6.45 -27.50 -22.56
C ARG A 38 -7.19 -28.77 -22.96
N VAL A 39 -6.59 -29.93 -22.69
CA VAL A 39 -7.22 -31.23 -22.95
C VAL A 39 -7.33 -32.03 -21.65
N ASP A 40 -8.57 -32.28 -21.23
CA ASP A 40 -8.90 -33.19 -20.13
C ASP A 40 -9.05 -34.62 -20.68
N VAL A 41 -8.39 -35.58 -20.04
CA VAL A 41 -8.49 -37.02 -20.32
C VAL A 41 -9.07 -37.70 -19.07
N PRO A 42 -10.40 -37.97 -19.03
CA PRO A 42 -11.08 -38.44 -17.82
C PRO A 42 -10.53 -39.74 -17.22
N ASP A 43 -10.11 -40.68 -18.06
CA ASP A 43 -9.51 -41.96 -17.64
C ASP A 43 -7.99 -41.86 -17.41
N GLY A 44 -7.44 -40.66 -17.57
CA GLY A 44 -6.02 -40.40 -17.61
C GLY A 44 -5.32 -40.95 -18.85
N PHE A 45 -4.13 -40.45 -19.14
CA PHE A 45 -3.27 -40.91 -20.21
C PHE A 45 -1.88 -41.20 -19.65
N ALA A 46 -1.48 -42.46 -19.75
CA ALA A 46 -0.16 -42.92 -19.37
C ALA A 46 0.78 -42.80 -20.57
N PHE A 47 1.83 -42.00 -20.44
CA PHE A 47 2.84 -41.82 -21.49
C PHE A 47 4.25 -42.07 -20.97
N LYS A 48 5.15 -42.47 -21.87
CA LYS A 48 6.56 -42.77 -21.57
C LYS A 48 7.53 -41.81 -22.25
N SER A 49 7.10 -41.09 -23.29
CA SER A 49 7.92 -40.10 -23.97
C SER A 49 7.12 -38.87 -24.41
N VAL A 50 7.81 -37.73 -24.52
CA VAL A 50 7.25 -36.42 -24.89
C VAL A 50 8.08 -35.83 -26.02
N LYS A 51 7.41 -35.36 -27.07
CA LYS A 51 8.03 -34.62 -28.17
C LYS A 51 7.41 -33.23 -28.28
N LEU A 52 8.21 -32.19 -28.25
CA LEU A 52 7.76 -30.80 -28.23
C LEU A 52 8.21 -30.05 -29.47
N ALA A 53 7.36 -29.15 -29.94
CA ALA A 53 7.78 -28.08 -30.83
C ALA A 53 8.80 -27.16 -30.13
N TRP A 54 9.71 -26.57 -30.90
CA TRP A 54 10.72 -25.65 -30.36
C TRP A 54 10.11 -24.41 -29.68
N ASP A 55 8.84 -24.09 -29.94
CA ASP A 55 8.12 -22.92 -29.44
C ASP A 55 7.12 -23.26 -28.34
N THR A 56 7.18 -24.48 -27.81
CA THR A 56 6.17 -25.01 -26.89
C THR A 56 6.81 -25.67 -25.67
N GLU A 57 6.22 -25.47 -24.50
CA GLU A 57 6.40 -26.35 -23.35
C GLU A 57 5.09 -27.06 -23.01
N LEU A 58 5.18 -28.23 -22.39
CA LEU A 58 4.01 -29.02 -21.99
C LEU A 58 3.86 -29.03 -20.48
N VAL A 59 2.71 -28.56 -20.00
CA VAL A 59 2.29 -28.67 -18.60
C VAL A 59 1.24 -29.78 -18.50
N VAL A 60 1.45 -30.71 -17.57
CA VAL A 60 0.54 -31.83 -17.30
C VAL A 60 0.09 -31.84 -15.85
N SER A 61 -1.10 -32.37 -15.56
CA SER A 61 -1.58 -32.58 -14.19
C SER A 61 -2.13 -33.99 -13.98
N THR A 62 -1.93 -34.53 -12.79
CA THR A 62 -2.50 -35.83 -12.38
C THR A 62 -4.01 -35.76 -12.14
N GLY A 63 -4.54 -34.57 -11.83
CA GLY A 63 -5.97 -34.33 -11.64
C GLY A 63 -6.63 -33.76 -12.90
N ALA A 64 -7.94 -34.00 -13.06
CA ALA A 64 -8.74 -33.35 -14.10
C ALA A 64 -8.81 -31.84 -13.84
N LYS A 65 -8.90 -31.02 -14.90
CA LYS A 65 -8.92 -29.55 -14.82
C LYS A 65 -7.78 -28.98 -13.95
N PHE A 66 -6.62 -29.62 -13.97
CA PHE A 66 -5.46 -29.26 -13.16
C PHE A 66 -5.64 -29.31 -11.62
N ALA A 67 -6.63 -30.04 -11.11
CA ALA A 67 -6.86 -30.19 -9.65
C ALA A 67 -5.84 -31.09 -8.92
N GLY A 68 -4.73 -31.46 -9.56
CA GLY A 68 -3.70 -32.34 -9.00
C GLY A 68 -2.29 -31.81 -9.27
N GLN A 69 -1.29 -32.63 -8.94
CA GLN A 69 0.12 -32.24 -9.07
C GLN A 69 0.47 -31.89 -10.52
N VAL A 70 1.13 -30.74 -10.71
CA VAL A 70 1.58 -30.28 -12.02
C VAL A 70 3.03 -30.64 -12.31
N ARG A 71 3.32 -30.88 -13.59
CA ARG A 71 4.69 -31.07 -14.09
C ARG A 71 4.88 -30.34 -15.42
N ARG A 72 6.10 -29.88 -15.67
CA ARG A 72 6.51 -29.18 -16.89
C ARG A 72 7.54 -29.98 -17.67
N PHE A 73 7.40 -29.99 -18.99
CA PHE A 73 8.38 -30.48 -19.95
C PHE A 73 8.78 -29.34 -20.88
N THR A 74 10.08 -29.04 -20.93
CA THR A 74 10.64 -27.93 -21.73
C THR A 74 11.50 -28.41 -22.91
N GLY A 75 11.55 -29.72 -23.16
CA GLY A 75 12.25 -30.31 -24.29
C GLY A 75 11.73 -31.71 -24.62
N ASP A 76 12.37 -32.35 -25.59
CA ASP A 76 12.11 -33.74 -25.96
C ASP A 76 12.61 -34.69 -24.86
N TYR A 77 11.75 -35.63 -24.44
CA TYR A 77 12.09 -36.66 -23.46
C TYR A 77 11.77 -38.05 -24.02
N PRO A 78 12.77 -38.80 -24.51
CA PRO A 78 12.54 -40.13 -25.08
C PRO A 78 12.21 -41.19 -24.01
N GLN A 79 12.52 -40.90 -22.74
CA GLN A 79 12.17 -41.72 -21.57
C GLN A 79 11.89 -40.82 -20.36
N THR A 80 10.62 -40.55 -20.08
CA THR A 80 10.22 -39.53 -19.10
C THR A 80 10.12 -40.05 -17.66
N PHE A 81 9.85 -41.36 -17.44
CA PHE A 81 9.45 -41.89 -16.11
C PHE A 81 10.04 -43.26 -15.69
N GLY A 82 11.15 -43.72 -16.27
CA GLY A 82 11.63 -45.08 -15.99
C GLY A 82 10.59 -46.15 -16.38
N THR A 83 10.57 -47.30 -15.69
CA THR A 83 9.65 -48.43 -16.01
C THR A 83 8.19 -48.19 -15.58
N SER A 84 7.90 -47.13 -14.83
CA SER A 84 6.56 -46.87 -14.26
C SER A 84 5.88 -45.72 -14.99
N ALA A 85 4.88 -46.02 -15.82
CA ALA A 85 4.10 -45.00 -16.50
C ALA A 85 3.24 -44.22 -15.49
N MET A 86 3.43 -42.91 -15.38
CA MET A 86 2.53 -42.04 -14.62
C MET A 86 1.34 -41.68 -15.49
N THR A 87 0.17 -41.66 -14.88
CA THR A 87 -1.10 -41.33 -15.55
C THR A 87 -1.43 -39.86 -15.28
N PHE A 88 -1.66 -39.09 -16.34
CA PHE A 88 -2.02 -37.68 -16.25
C PHE A 88 -3.39 -37.43 -16.85
N SER A 89 -4.17 -36.56 -16.21
CA SER A 89 -5.58 -36.33 -16.53
C SER A 89 -5.80 -35.01 -17.27
N THR A 90 -4.84 -34.07 -17.22
CA THR A 90 -4.96 -32.80 -17.95
C THR A 90 -3.64 -32.41 -18.62
N PHE A 91 -3.71 -31.85 -19.82
CA PHE A 91 -2.58 -31.41 -20.63
C PHE A 91 -2.81 -29.98 -21.12
N LEU A 92 -1.75 -29.16 -21.10
CA LEU A 92 -1.73 -27.79 -21.64
C LEU A 92 -0.38 -27.52 -22.30
N ALA A 93 -0.40 -27.20 -23.59
CA ALA A 93 0.78 -26.69 -24.30
C ALA A 93 0.86 -25.17 -24.13
N VAL A 94 2.00 -24.65 -23.70
CA VAL A 94 2.24 -23.21 -23.44
C VAL A 94 3.29 -22.70 -24.42
N PRO A 95 3.10 -21.53 -25.04
CA PRO A 95 4.07 -20.98 -25.98
C PRO A 95 5.32 -20.46 -25.26
N ARG A 96 6.46 -20.42 -25.94
CA ARG A 96 7.71 -19.87 -25.39
C ARG A 96 8.46 -18.97 -26.37
N ALA A 97 9.39 -18.18 -25.83
CA ALA A 97 10.40 -17.44 -26.59
C ALA A 97 11.79 -17.99 -26.26
N CYS A 98 12.59 -18.28 -27.29
CA CYS A 98 13.92 -18.86 -27.18
C CYS A 98 14.98 -17.88 -27.68
N VAL A 99 15.98 -17.62 -26.84
CA VAL A 99 17.20 -16.91 -27.24
C VAL A 99 18.31 -17.91 -27.52
N TYR A 100 19.06 -17.66 -28.59
CA TYR A 100 20.13 -18.52 -29.08
C TYR A 100 21.47 -17.81 -29.00
N LYS A 101 22.50 -18.58 -28.63
CA LYS A 101 23.88 -18.07 -28.57
C LYS A 101 24.37 -17.59 -29.94
N ASP A 102 24.05 -18.32 -31.00
CA ASP A 102 24.56 -18.01 -32.33
C ASP A 102 23.45 -17.42 -33.22
N ALA A 103 23.84 -16.77 -34.31
CA ALA A 103 22.90 -16.28 -35.32
C ALA A 103 22.17 -17.45 -36.00
N LYS A 104 21.00 -17.19 -36.60
CA LYS A 104 20.21 -18.21 -37.31
C LYS A 104 19.69 -19.33 -36.42
N PHE A 105 19.40 -19.02 -35.16
CA PHE A 105 18.78 -19.95 -34.20
C PHE A 105 19.64 -21.19 -33.98
N GLN A 106 20.96 -20.98 -33.92
CA GLN A 106 21.94 -22.04 -33.73
C GLN A 106 22.62 -21.94 -32.36
N GLY A 107 23.25 -23.04 -31.96
CA GLY A 107 23.99 -23.11 -30.70
C GLY A 107 23.08 -23.39 -29.51
N ARG A 108 23.56 -23.00 -28.33
CA ARG A 108 22.85 -23.21 -27.06
C ARG A 108 21.63 -22.28 -26.99
N GLU A 109 20.46 -22.87 -26.72
CA GLU A 109 19.20 -22.13 -26.53
C GLU A 109 18.85 -21.98 -25.03
N ASN A 110 18.16 -20.89 -24.71
CA ASN A 110 17.44 -20.74 -23.45
C ASN A 110 16.04 -20.22 -23.76
N CYS A 111 15.03 -20.89 -23.25
CA CYS A 111 13.64 -20.60 -23.59
C CYS A 111 12.85 -20.20 -22.35
N PHE A 112 11.93 -19.26 -22.54
CA PHE A 112 11.16 -18.62 -21.49
C PHE A 112 9.68 -18.66 -21.87
N ALA A 113 8.86 -19.23 -20.98
CA ALA A 113 7.41 -19.14 -21.06
C ALA A 113 6.95 -17.75 -20.56
N PRO A 114 5.71 -17.34 -20.88
CA PRO A 114 5.13 -16.14 -20.29
C PRO A 114 5.16 -16.15 -18.76
N GLY A 115 5.52 -15.03 -18.14
CA GLY A 115 5.68 -14.99 -16.69
C GLY A 115 6.23 -13.70 -16.13
N ALA A 116 6.69 -13.78 -14.88
CA ALA A 116 7.34 -12.68 -14.17
C ALA A 116 8.69 -12.30 -14.83
N LEU A 117 9.24 -11.16 -14.41
CA LEU A 117 10.58 -10.75 -14.83
C LEU A 117 11.61 -11.78 -14.36
N GLU A 118 12.49 -12.22 -15.24
CA GLU A 118 13.64 -13.04 -14.91
C GLU A 118 14.82 -12.14 -14.56
N TRP A 119 15.09 -12.00 -13.27
CA TRP A 119 16.13 -11.13 -12.69
C TRP A 119 17.52 -11.74 -12.79
N THR A 120 17.60 -13.06 -12.99
CA THR A 120 18.82 -13.87 -13.02
C THR A 120 18.98 -14.57 -14.35
N LEU A 121 19.65 -13.90 -15.29
CA LEU A 121 20.01 -14.52 -16.56
C LEU A 121 21.21 -15.44 -16.39
N SER A 122 21.12 -16.66 -16.94
CA SER A 122 22.30 -17.52 -17.03
C SER A 122 23.40 -16.87 -17.88
N ASP A 123 24.67 -17.18 -17.60
CA ASP A 123 25.83 -16.66 -18.34
C ASP A 123 25.74 -16.84 -19.87
N SER A 124 24.97 -17.83 -20.33
CA SER A 124 24.77 -18.10 -21.75
C SER A 124 23.85 -17.06 -22.43
N VAL A 125 22.93 -16.44 -21.68
CA VAL A 125 21.99 -15.41 -22.14
C VAL A 125 22.57 -14.01 -21.95
N ASP A 126 23.14 -13.77 -20.76
CA ASP A 126 23.66 -12.46 -20.33
C ASP A 126 24.73 -11.90 -21.28
N ARG A 127 25.49 -12.77 -21.97
CA ARG A 127 26.69 -12.36 -22.73
C ARG A 127 26.72 -12.69 -24.21
N ASN A 128 25.88 -13.61 -24.68
CA ASN A 128 26.06 -14.18 -26.02
C ASN A 128 24.76 -14.40 -26.80
N ALA A 129 23.61 -13.87 -26.37
CA ALA A 129 22.40 -14.04 -27.17
C ALA A 129 22.53 -13.27 -28.51
N SER A 130 22.50 -14.00 -29.64
CA SER A 130 22.68 -13.47 -31.00
C SER A 130 21.44 -13.60 -31.89
N SER A 131 20.48 -14.44 -31.51
CA SER A 131 19.19 -14.51 -32.18
C SER A 131 18.04 -14.83 -31.22
N LEU A 132 16.83 -14.39 -31.58
CA LEU A 132 15.59 -14.60 -30.82
C LEU A 132 14.55 -15.22 -31.73
N LEU A 133 13.98 -16.33 -31.28
CA LEU A 133 12.89 -17.05 -31.92
C LEU A 133 11.70 -17.08 -30.97
N MET A 134 10.54 -16.60 -31.40
CA MET A 134 9.40 -16.39 -30.49
C MET A 134 8.10 -16.82 -31.15
N ALA A 135 7.27 -17.53 -30.38
CA ALA A 135 5.92 -17.91 -30.79
C ALA A 135 5.07 -16.67 -31.15
N LYS A 136 3.95 -16.91 -31.85
CA LYS A 136 2.97 -15.85 -32.12
C LYS A 136 2.34 -15.35 -30.81
N ASP A 137 1.85 -14.12 -30.86
CA ASP A 137 1.12 -13.48 -29.75
C ASP A 137 1.91 -13.29 -28.44
N LEU A 138 3.24 -13.41 -28.49
CA LEU A 138 4.14 -13.05 -27.39
C LEU A 138 4.82 -11.70 -27.62
N ALA A 139 5.14 -11.02 -26.52
CA ALA A 139 6.08 -9.91 -26.45
C ALA A 139 7.28 -10.33 -25.59
N PHE A 140 8.46 -9.93 -26.05
CA PHE A 140 9.73 -10.16 -25.37
C PHE A 140 10.33 -8.82 -24.98
N TYR A 141 10.64 -8.66 -23.70
CA TYR A 141 11.34 -7.52 -23.14
C TYR A 141 12.69 -7.94 -22.59
N ALA A 142 13.74 -7.21 -22.92
CA ALA A 142 15.05 -7.33 -22.28
C ALA A 142 15.50 -5.97 -21.77
N PHE A 143 16.10 -5.94 -20.60
CA PHE A 143 16.45 -4.70 -19.91
C PHE A 143 17.92 -4.67 -19.52
N SER A 144 18.51 -3.47 -19.53
CA SER A 144 19.90 -3.25 -19.11
C SER A 144 20.19 -3.42 -17.62
N ASP A 145 19.14 -3.46 -16.79
CA ASP A 145 19.22 -3.66 -15.33
C ASP A 145 18.51 -4.95 -14.92
N GLN A 146 18.93 -5.55 -13.82
CA GLN A 146 18.32 -6.74 -13.21
C GLN A 146 16.88 -6.48 -12.73
N LEU A 147 16.56 -5.22 -12.39
CA LEU A 147 15.22 -4.82 -11.92
C LEU A 147 14.28 -4.38 -13.05
N GLY A 148 14.64 -4.65 -14.31
CA GLY A 148 13.82 -4.26 -15.46
C GLY A 148 13.81 -2.76 -15.75
N ARG A 149 14.85 -2.02 -15.34
CA ARG A 149 14.99 -0.57 -15.55
C ARG A 149 16.00 -0.25 -16.67
N GLY A 150 15.98 1.00 -17.11
CA GLY A 150 16.93 1.54 -18.08
C GLY A 150 16.50 1.32 -19.53
N GLU A 151 17.47 1.18 -20.44
CA GLU A 151 17.17 0.89 -21.84
C GLU A 151 16.48 -0.47 -21.94
N SER A 152 15.26 -0.45 -22.47
CA SER A 152 14.50 -1.67 -22.74
C SER A 152 14.51 -1.96 -24.22
N TYR A 153 14.84 -3.19 -24.57
CA TYR A 153 14.63 -3.73 -25.90
C TYR A 153 13.33 -4.52 -25.91
N SER A 154 12.40 -4.18 -26.81
CA SER A 154 11.13 -4.89 -26.96
C SER A 154 10.94 -5.44 -28.38
N ARG A 155 10.37 -6.64 -28.48
CA ARG A 155 9.96 -7.25 -29.74
C ARG A 155 8.60 -7.93 -29.61
N TYR A 156 7.85 -7.91 -30.70
CA TYR A 156 6.48 -8.41 -30.77
C TYR A 156 6.36 -9.50 -31.84
N SER A 157 5.69 -10.60 -31.50
CA SER A 157 5.16 -11.69 -32.33
C SER A 157 5.94 -12.10 -33.59
N GLY A 158 6.42 -13.35 -33.62
CA GLY A 158 6.73 -14.07 -34.88
C GLY A 158 7.86 -13.49 -35.72
N VAL A 159 8.73 -12.67 -35.14
CA VAL A 159 9.90 -12.09 -35.81
C VAL A 159 11.14 -12.92 -35.47
N ASN A 160 11.76 -13.45 -36.53
CA ASN A 160 13.10 -14.04 -36.51
C ASN A 160 14.13 -12.90 -36.42
N PHE A 161 14.79 -12.74 -35.27
CA PHE A 161 15.69 -11.62 -35.03
C PHE A 161 17.17 -12.05 -34.94
N PHE A 162 18.09 -11.24 -35.47
CA PHE A 162 19.49 -11.60 -35.73
C PHE A 162 20.53 -10.59 -35.21
N GLU A 163 20.16 -9.68 -34.31
CA GLU A 163 21.11 -8.73 -33.72
C GLU A 163 21.49 -9.17 -32.31
N ALA A 164 22.79 -9.13 -32.01
CA ALA A 164 23.30 -9.58 -30.73
C ALA A 164 22.95 -8.61 -29.60
N PHE A 165 22.50 -9.16 -28.48
CA PHE A 165 22.23 -8.41 -27.25
C PHE A 165 23.53 -7.91 -26.59
N ASN A 166 24.72 -8.32 -27.06
CA ASN A 166 26.06 -7.77 -26.76
C ASN A 166 26.24 -7.27 -25.31
N ASP A 167 26.06 -8.13 -24.31
CA ASP A 167 26.19 -7.81 -22.88
C ASP A 167 25.23 -6.72 -22.34
N LYS A 168 24.16 -6.37 -23.06
CA LYS A 168 23.23 -5.29 -22.69
C LYS A 168 21.97 -5.74 -21.95
N ALA A 169 21.71 -7.05 -21.82
CA ALA A 169 20.52 -7.55 -21.13
C ALA A 169 20.91 -8.18 -19.80
N ARG A 170 20.34 -7.69 -18.69
CA ARG A 170 20.52 -8.20 -17.32
C ARG A 170 19.26 -8.83 -16.75
N SER A 171 18.11 -8.51 -17.32
CA SER A 171 16.84 -9.19 -17.04
C SER A 171 16.00 -9.29 -18.32
N LEU A 172 15.05 -10.22 -18.34
CA LEU A 172 14.10 -10.35 -19.44
C LEU A 172 12.71 -10.74 -18.95
N GLN A 173 11.69 -10.42 -19.72
CA GLN A 173 10.31 -10.84 -19.47
C GLN A 173 9.66 -11.28 -20.79
N VAL A 174 8.95 -12.40 -20.74
CA VAL A 174 8.05 -12.83 -21.82
C VAL A 174 6.63 -12.70 -21.31
N VAL A 175 5.77 -12.09 -22.12
CA VAL A 175 4.35 -11.92 -21.80
C VAL A 175 3.49 -12.11 -23.04
N ARG A 176 2.24 -12.49 -22.84
CA ARG A 176 1.24 -12.58 -23.90
C ARG A 176 0.72 -11.21 -24.27
N THR A 177 0.48 -11.04 -25.57
CA THR A 177 -0.14 -9.84 -26.15
C THR A 177 -1.62 -10.05 -26.46
N ARG A 178 -2.15 -11.24 -26.12
CA ARG A 178 -3.55 -11.65 -26.25
C ARG A 178 -3.98 -12.48 -25.05
N LEU A 179 -5.27 -12.38 -24.73
CA LEU A 179 -5.91 -13.23 -23.72
C LEU A 179 -6.31 -14.55 -24.36
N ASN A 180 -5.67 -15.63 -23.98
CA ASN A 180 -5.96 -16.95 -24.53
C ASN A 180 -6.99 -17.70 -23.67
N CYS A 181 -7.23 -17.21 -22.45
CA CYS A 181 -8.32 -17.60 -21.58
C CYS A 181 -8.68 -16.41 -20.67
N SER A 182 -9.95 -16.28 -20.30
CA SER A 182 -10.43 -15.22 -19.39
C SER A 182 -11.21 -15.76 -18.20
N VAL A 183 -11.55 -17.04 -18.21
CA VAL A 183 -12.30 -17.74 -17.18
C VAL A 183 -11.74 -19.15 -17.08
N ASP A 184 -11.55 -19.65 -15.86
CA ASP A 184 -11.08 -21.01 -15.60
C ASP A 184 -9.70 -21.31 -16.21
N CYS A 185 -8.79 -20.34 -16.16
CA CYS A 185 -7.42 -20.49 -16.65
C CYS A 185 -6.54 -21.21 -15.62
N PRO A 186 -5.99 -22.39 -15.94
CA PRO A 186 -4.96 -22.98 -15.10
C PRO A 186 -3.61 -22.29 -15.35
N VAL A 187 -2.93 -21.90 -14.27
CA VAL A 187 -1.54 -21.44 -14.27
C VAL A 187 -0.72 -22.52 -13.59
N GLY A 188 0.01 -23.30 -14.38
CA GLY A 188 0.83 -24.40 -13.86
C GLY A 188 2.08 -23.89 -13.14
N PHE A 189 2.84 -23.00 -13.78
CA PHE A 189 4.11 -22.49 -13.27
C PHE A 189 4.16 -20.96 -13.36
N SER A 190 4.01 -20.40 -14.54
CA SER A 190 3.95 -18.95 -14.70
C SER A 190 3.01 -18.57 -15.82
N GLU A 191 2.50 -17.34 -15.76
CA GLU A 191 1.74 -16.74 -16.86
C GLU A 191 1.96 -15.22 -16.84
N GLY A 192 1.92 -14.58 -18.01
CA GLY A 192 2.22 -13.15 -18.11
C GLY A 192 1.44 -12.48 -19.23
N TYR A 193 0.97 -11.26 -18.97
CA TYR A 193 0.10 -10.50 -19.86
C TYR A 193 0.63 -9.07 -20.04
N ASN A 194 0.77 -8.63 -21.29
CA ASN A 194 0.91 -7.22 -21.62
C ASN A 194 -0.48 -6.61 -21.73
N LEU A 195 -0.88 -5.91 -20.68
CA LEU A 195 -2.18 -5.27 -20.57
C LEU A 195 -2.37 -4.20 -21.65
N ALA A 196 -1.35 -3.41 -21.98
CA ALA A 196 -1.46 -2.38 -23.00
C ALA A 196 -1.80 -2.99 -24.37
N ASP A 197 -1.07 -4.02 -24.81
CA ASP A 197 -1.30 -4.65 -26.11
C ASP A 197 -2.66 -5.36 -26.17
N ILE A 198 -3.01 -6.08 -25.11
CA ILE A 198 -4.30 -6.76 -24.99
C ILE A 198 -5.42 -5.73 -25.17
N LEU A 199 -5.32 -4.60 -24.47
CA LEU A 199 -6.35 -3.56 -24.52
C LEU A 199 -6.35 -2.77 -25.82
N GLU A 200 -5.19 -2.52 -26.43
CA GLU A 200 -5.13 -1.90 -27.75
C GLU A 200 -5.81 -2.76 -28.82
N ARG A 201 -5.74 -4.09 -28.69
CA ARG A 201 -6.40 -5.02 -29.62
C ARG A 201 -7.90 -5.16 -29.31
N GLU A 202 -8.24 -5.25 -28.04
CA GLU A 202 -9.60 -5.46 -27.57
C GLU A 202 -10.45 -4.18 -27.55
N SER A 203 -9.80 -3.01 -27.52
CA SER A 203 -10.45 -1.73 -27.79
C SER A 203 -10.82 -1.67 -29.27
N ALA A 204 -11.98 -2.22 -29.60
CA ALA A 204 -12.67 -1.82 -30.82
C ALA A 204 -12.66 -0.30 -30.86
N LYS A 205 -12.26 0.30 -32.00
CA LYS A 205 -12.35 1.76 -32.22
C LYS A 205 -13.63 2.22 -31.56
N THR A 206 -13.49 3.02 -30.53
CA THR A 206 -14.61 3.63 -29.82
C THR A 206 -15.48 4.35 -30.87
N PRO A 207 -16.77 4.62 -30.61
CA PRO A 207 -17.62 5.25 -31.60
C PRO A 207 -17.05 6.59 -32.12
N ASP A 208 -16.19 7.24 -31.33
CA ASP A 208 -15.47 8.48 -31.67
C ASP A 208 -14.11 8.27 -32.39
N GLY A 209 -13.69 7.02 -32.62
CA GLY A 209 -12.43 6.68 -33.28
C GLY A 209 -11.16 6.98 -32.47
N LYS A 210 -11.28 7.40 -31.21
CA LYS A 210 -10.15 7.73 -30.32
C LYS A 210 -9.67 6.49 -29.54
N ARG A 211 -8.43 6.53 -29.04
CA ARG A 211 -7.94 5.52 -28.08
C ARG A 211 -8.21 6.02 -26.67
N HIS A 212 -8.80 5.19 -25.82
CA HIS A 212 -8.96 5.47 -24.40
C HIS A 212 -7.89 4.72 -23.60
N PRO A 213 -7.27 5.34 -22.58
CA PRO A 213 -6.26 4.67 -21.76
C PRO A 213 -6.88 3.53 -20.95
N LEU A 214 -6.05 2.54 -20.60
CA LEU A 214 -6.40 1.55 -19.60
C LEU A 214 -6.70 2.26 -18.28
N SER A 215 -7.88 1.99 -17.74
CA SER A 215 -8.28 2.53 -16.45
C SER A 215 -8.22 1.45 -15.39
N GLN A 216 -8.78 0.25 -15.61
CA GLN A 216 -8.90 -0.76 -14.55
C GLN A 216 -8.76 -2.21 -15.02
N VAL A 217 -8.17 -3.04 -14.15
CA VAL A 217 -8.02 -4.50 -14.34
C VAL A 217 -8.49 -5.21 -13.08
N VAL A 218 -9.25 -6.29 -13.25
CA VAL A 218 -9.67 -7.15 -12.14
C VAL A 218 -9.33 -8.60 -12.48
N MET A 219 -8.54 -9.23 -11.61
CA MET A 219 -8.16 -10.63 -11.71
C MET A 219 -8.62 -11.40 -10.47
N THR A 220 -9.46 -12.40 -10.65
CA THR A 220 -9.91 -13.28 -9.58
C THR A 220 -9.23 -14.64 -9.68
N VAL A 221 -8.57 -15.03 -8.60
CA VAL A 221 -7.90 -16.31 -8.44
C VAL A 221 -8.65 -17.16 -7.40
N GLU A 222 -8.77 -18.46 -7.66
CA GLU A 222 -9.22 -19.42 -6.66
C GLU A 222 -8.07 -19.75 -5.72
N THR A 223 -8.34 -19.69 -4.42
CA THR A 223 -7.36 -19.93 -3.36
C THR A 223 -7.60 -21.29 -2.72
N SER A 224 -6.52 -22.01 -2.44
CA SER A 224 -6.55 -23.24 -1.64
C SER A 224 -5.51 -23.21 -0.53
N SER A 225 -5.66 -24.07 0.47
CA SER A 225 -4.79 -24.11 1.65
C SER A 225 -3.36 -24.60 1.39
N ARG A 226 -2.96 -24.82 0.14
CA ARG A 226 -1.66 -25.39 -0.27
C ARG A 226 -0.97 -24.57 -1.37
N GLN A 227 -1.45 -23.37 -1.66
CA GLN A 227 -0.94 -22.55 -2.75
C GLN A 227 -0.16 -21.36 -2.20
N ASP A 228 1.14 -21.35 -2.54
CA ASP A 228 2.01 -20.19 -2.41
C ASP A 228 2.30 -19.68 -3.82
N PHE A 229 1.97 -18.42 -4.09
CA PHE A 229 2.15 -17.82 -5.41
C PHE A 229 2.26 -16.30 -5.35
N TYR A 230 2.79 -15.73 -6.42
CA TYR A 230 2.97 -14.29 -6.54
C TYR A 230 2.22 -13.74 -7.73
N VAL A 231 1.70 -12.53 -7.56
CA VAL A 231 1.20 -11.71 -8.66
C VAL A 231 2.07 -10.47 -8.77
N TYR A 232 2.63 -10.22 -9.94
CA TYR A 232 3.46 -9.07 -10.23
C TYR A 232 2.71 -8.09 -11.12
N VAL A 233 2.75 -6.81 -10.78
CA VAL A 233 2.32 -5.72 -11.67
C VAL A 233 3.56 -4.90 -12.04
N GLY A 234 4.07 -5.17 -13.23
CA GLY A 234 5.38 -4.68 -13.67
C GLY A 234 6.48 -5.08 -12.70
N ASN A 235 7.31 -4.10 -12.36
CA ASN A 235 8.36 -4.20 -11.34
C ASN A 235 8.08 -3.33 -10.11
N ALA A 236 6.89 -2.74 -9.97
CA ALA A 236 6.57 -1.89 -8.81
C ALA A 236 5.87 -2.66 -7.70
N LEU A 237 5.02 -3.62 -8.07
CA LEU A 237 4.15 -4.30 -7.12
C LEU A 237 4.29 -5.81 -7.22
N ARG A 238 4.41 -6.45 -6.07
CA ARG A 238 4.32 -7.89 -5.88
C ARG A 238 3.22 -8.16 -4.86
N ILE A 239 2.37 -9.13 -5.12
CA ILE A 239 1.34 -9.58 -4.17
C ILE A 239 1.65 -11.04 -3.88
N ASN A 240 2.06 -11.31 -2.65
CA ASN A 240 2.44 -12.62 -2.16
C ASN A 240 1.23 -13.29 -1.50
N PHE A 241 0.75 -14.36 -2.12
CA PHE A 241 -0.35 -15.17 -1.60
C PHE A 241 0.21 -16.41 -0.93
N THR A 242 -0.21 -16.61 0.31
CA THR A 242 -0.01 -17.84 1.07
C THR A 242 -1.36 -18.47 1.41
N ALA A 243 -1.34 -19.64 2.04
CA ALA A 243 -2.55 -20.31 2.50
C ALA A 243 -3.44 -19.48 3.46
N ARG A 244 -2.89 -18.44 4.12
CA ARG A 244 -3.63 -17.64 5.12
C ARG A 244 -3.49 -16.13 4.95
N THR A 245 -2.59 -15.65 4.10
CA THR A 245 -2.34 -14.21 3.99
C THR A 245 -2.12 -13.84 2.53
N ALA A 246 -2.43 -12.60 2.21
CA ALA A 246 -2.03 -11.94 0.98
C ALA A 246 -1.30 -10.65 1.35
N ASP A 247 -0.02 -10.60 1.02
CA ASP A 247 0.87 -9.50 1.37
C ASP A 247 1.13 -8.68 0.10
N ILE A 248 0.65 -7.44 0.08
CA ILE A 248 1.01 -6.46 -0.94
C ILE A 248 2.41 -5.97 -0.59
N GLU A 249 3.35 -6.09 -1.50
CA GLU A 249 4.78 -5.78 -1.32
C GLU A 249 5.25 -4.82 -2.41
N ASP A 250 6.20 -3.95 -2.05
CA ASP A 250 7.02 -3.25 -3.02
C ASP A 250 7.93 -4.27 -3.70
N ALA A 251 7.80 -4.43 -5.02
CA ALA A 251 8.49 -5.50 -5.75
C ALA A 251 10.03 -5.34 -5.80
N TYR A 252 10.56 -4.18 -5.42
CA TYR A 252 12.01 -3.94 -5.39
C TYR A 252 12.63 -4.27 -4.05
N THR A 253 11.99 -3.83 -2.97
CA THR A 253 12.51 -3.95 -1.60
C THR A 253 11.95 -5.16 -0.87
N PHE A 254 10.93 -5.82 -1.45
CA PHE A 254 10.13 -6.89 -0.84
C PHE A 254 9.58 -6.49 0.53
N ARG A 255 9.38 -5.19 0.75
CA ARG A 255 8.84 -4.67 2.00
C ARG A 255 7.32 -4.77 1.92
N PRO A 256 6.67 -5.35 2.94
CA PRO A 256 5.22 -5.41 2.99
C PRO A 256 4.68 -3.98 3.09
N VAL A 257 3.84 -3.67 2.11
CA VAL A 257 3.07 -2.45 1.95
C VAL A 257 1.76 -2.56 2.71
N ALA A 258 1.08 -3.68 2.54
CA ALA A 258 -0.13 -4.02 3.28
C ALA A 258 -0.18 -5.53 3.46
N LYS A 259 -0.63 -5.97 4.64
CA LYS A 259 -0.86 -7.39 4.93
C LYS A 259 -2.35 -7.62 5.09
N PHE A 260 -2.86 -8.66 4.45
CA PHE A 260 -4.25 -9.03 4.46
C PHE A 260 -4.41 -10.49 4.88
N ASP A 261 -5.02 -10.74 6.04
CA ASP A 261 -5.31 -12.10 6.47
C ASP A 261 -6.54 -12.63 5.70
N LEU A 262 -6.40 -13.81 5.10
CA LEU A 262 -7.47 -14.49 4.40
C LEU A 262 -8.29 -15.29 5.41
N ASP A 263 -9.60 -15.03 5.44
CA ASP A 263 -10.55 -15.78 6.25
C ASP A 263 -10.53 -17.27 5.85
N ALA A 264 -10.79 -18.17 6.80
CA ALA A 264 -10.84 -19.61 6.56
C ALA A 264 -11.89 -20.01 5.51
N ASP A 265 -12.95 -19.20 5.34
CA ASP A 265 -13.99 -19.41 4.34
C ASP A 265 -13.62 -18.85 2.95
N THR A 266 -12.45 -18.22 2.80
CA THR A 266 -11.98 -17.67 1.53
C THR A 266 -11.75 -18.77 0.50
N ALA A 267 -12.49 -18.71 -0.60
CA ALA A 267 -12.32 -19.59 -1.76
C ALA A 267 -11.76 -18.86 -2.99
N PHE A 268 -11.97 -17.54 -3.07
CA PHE A 268 -11.44 -16.72 -4.14
C PHE A 268 -10.88 -15.42 -3.59
N VAL A 269 -9.80 -14.94 -4.20
CA VAL A 269 -9.32 -13.57 -3.99
C VAL A 269 -9.32 -12.85 -5.33
N SER A 270 -9.89 -11.65 -5.34
CA SER A 270 -9.89 -10.77 -6.49
C SER A 270 -8.94 -9.61 -6.26
N ILE A 271 -8.07 -9.37 -7.24
CA ILE A 271 -7.09 -8.30 -7.28
C ILE A 271 -7.64 -7.25 -8.23
N ALA A 272 -8.03 -6.11 -7.68
CA ALA A 272 -8.49 -4.96 -8.45
C ALA A 272 -7.38 -3.93 -8.55
N LEU A 273 -7.09 -3.49 -9.78
CA LEU A 273 -6.05 -2.53 -10.13
C LEU A 273 -6.68 -1.32 -10.83
N ALA A 274 -6.31 -0.10 -10.42
CA ALA A 274 -6.71 1.14 -11.09
C ALA A 274 -5.50 1.98 -11.52
N TYR A 275 -5.48 2.36 -12.79
CA TYR A 275 -4.43 3.12 -13.48
C TYR A 275 -4.85 4.59 -13.70
N ASP A 276 -5.75 5.09 -12.86
CA ASP A 276 -6.41 6.41 -13.00
C ASP A 276 -5.43 7.59 -12.92
N ASP A 277 -4.26 7.37 -12.33
CA ASP A 277 -3.18 8.35 -12.21
C ASP A 277 -1.96 7.94 -13.09
N PRO A 278 -1.31 8.90 -13.78
CA PRO A 278 -0.12 8.61 -14.59
C PRO A 278 1.11 8.23 -13.76
N GLU A 279 1.13 8.54 -12.46
CA GLU A 279 2.22 8.32 -11.51
C GLU A 279 1.88 7.25 -10.45
N HIS A 280 0.61 6.91 -10.27
CA HIS A 280 0.13 5.95 -9.27
C HIS A 280 -0.70 4.79 -9.85
N LEU A 281 -0.67 3.69 -9.13
CA LEU A 281 -1.50 2.51 -9.33
C LEU A 281 -2.19 2.19 -8.00
N ASP A 282 -3.51 2.14 -8.01
CA ASP A 282 -4.28 1.67 -6.85
C ASP A 282 -4.48 0.16 -6.95
N VAL A 283 -4.27 -0.56 -5.84
CA VAL A 283 -4.52 -2.00 -5.74
C VAL A 283 -5.40 -2.32 -4.54
N GLN A 284 -6.35 -3.21 -4.74
CA GLN A 284 -7.19 -3.77 -3.67
C GLN A 284 -7.35 -5.28 -3.83
N LEU A 285 -7.37 -5.98 -2.71
CA LEU A 285 -7.70 -7.40 -2.61
C LEU A 285 -9.10 -7.56 -2.02
N VAL A 286 -9.89 -8.47 -2.59
CA VAL A 286 -11.23 -8.81 -2.10
C VAL A 286 -11.33 -10.32 -1.99
N SER A 287 -11.45 -10.84 -0.76
CA SER A 287 -11.69 -12.26 -0.52
C SER A 287 -13.18 -12.57 -0.55
N SER A 288 -13.51 -13.72 -1.14
CA SER A 288 -14.88 -14.22 -1.22
C SER A 288 -14.97 -15.73 -1.02
N ASP A 289 -16.10 -16.19 -0.50
CA ASP A 289 -16.37 -17.61 -0.26
C ASP A 289 -16.71 -18.37 -1.55
N ARG A 290 -17.00 -19.67 -1.43
CA ARG A 290 -17.39 -20.52 -2.58
C ARG A 290 -18.68 -20.09 -3.26
N MET A 291 -19.54 -19.35 -2.56
CA MET A 291 -20.75 -18.75 -3.11
C MET A 291 -20.49 -17.36 -3.72
N ARG A 292 -19.22 -16.94 -3.84
CA ARG A 292 -18.78 -15.62 -4.31
C ARG A 292 -19.21 -14.47 -3.39
N LYS A 293 -19.49 -14.76 -2.12
CA LYS A 293 -19.82 -13.73 -1.13
C LYS A 293 -18.57 -13.16 -0.53
N VAL A 294 -18.48 -11.83 -0.52
CA VAL A 294 -17.37 -11.11 0.09
C VAL A 294 -17.29 -11.50 1.57
N VAL A 295 -16.13 -12.02 1.96
CA VAL A 295 -15.80 -12.38 3.36
C VAL A 295 -14.76 -11.43 3.94
N GLY A 296 -13.98 -10.74 3.11
CA GLY A 296 -13.04 -9.72 3.55
C GLY A 296 -12.54 -8.87 2.38
N THR A 297 -11.93 -7.74 2.72
CA THR A 297 -11.31 -6.83 1.75
C THR A 297 -10.04 -6.24 2.35
N SER A 298 -8.97 -6.14 1.57
CA SER A 298 -7.83 -5.36 1.97
C SER A 298 -8.14 -3.86 1.87
N PRO A 299 -7.36 -3.05 2.60
CA PRO A 299 -6.90 -1.76 2.12
C PRO A 299 -6.81 -1.56 0.60
N ILE A 300 -7.23 -0.39 0.10
CA ILE A 300 -6.70 0.15 -1.16
C ILE A 300 -5.28 0.67 -0.87
N ALA A 301 -4.29 0.07 -1.51
CA ALA A 301 -2.91 0.48 -1.48
C ALA A 301 -2.57 1.27 -2.77
N THR A 302 -2.05 2.48 -2.63
CA THR A 302 -1.62 3.33 -3.75
C THR A 302 -0.11 3.23 -3.92
N VAL A 303 0.34 2.48 -4.92
CA VAL A 303 1.76 2.27 -5.21
C VAL A 303 2.22 3.16 -6.37
N PRO A 304 3.52 3.52 -6.46
CA PRO A 304 4.06 4.18 -7.63
C PRO A 304 3.82 3.34 -8.90
N ARG A 305 3.34 3.96 -9.97
CA ARG A 305 3.14 3.29 -11.24
C ARG A 305 4.51 2.96 -11.86
N PRO A 306 4.76 1.70 -12.27
CA PRO A 306 6.00 1.37 -12.95
C PRO A 306 6.12 2.09 -14.30
N ALA A 307 7.34 2.45 -14.68
CA ALA A 307 7.59 3.06 -15.99
C ALA A 307 7.30 2.04 -17.12
N ALA A 308 6.84 2.52 -18.26
CA ALA A 308 6.69 1.68 -19.45
C ALA A 308 8.06 1.07 -19.86
N PRO A 309 8.10 -0.16 -20.40
CA PRO A 309 6.97 -1.02 -20.77
C PRO A 309 6.40 -1.87 -19.61
N LEU A 310 7.13 -1.99 -18.49
CA LEU A 310 6.71 -2.81 -17.34
C LEU A 310 5.50 -2.24 -16.60
N GLY A 311 5.24 -0.94 -16.71
CA GLY A 311 4.04 -0.25 -16.21
C GLY A 311 2.70 -0.85 -16.62
N THR A 312 2.71 -1.81 -17.54
CA THR A 312 1.53 -2.41 -18.15
C THR A 312 1.61 -3.93 -18.23
N THR A 313 2.52 -4.59 -17.50
CA THR A 313 2.55 -6.06 -17.44
C THR A 313 1.91 -6.59 -16.15
N LEU A 314 1.18 -7.70 -16.27
CA LEU A 314 0.62 -8.46 -15.14
C LEU A 314 1.15 -9.89 -15.28
N ALA A 315 1.79 -10.41 -14.24
CA ALA A 315 2.30 -11.78 -14.25
C ALA A 315 1.91 -12.54 -12.99
N ILE A 316 1.78 -13.85 -13.12
CA ILE A 316 1.59 -14.79 -12.02
C ILE A 316 2.76 -15.75 -12.03
N ASP A 317 3.31 -16.03 -10.85
CA ASP A 317 4.34 -17.03 -10.63
C ASP A 317 3.87 -17.99 -9.54
N ASN A 318 3.84 -19.28 -9.86
CA ASN A 318 3.30 -20.34 -9.03
C ASN A 318 4.44 -21.15 -8.42
N GLU A 319 4.59 -21.06 -7.10
CA GLU A 319 5.54 -21.91 -6.36
C GLU A 319 4.87 -23.16 -5.79
N SER A 320 3.55 -23.32 -5.97
CA SER A 320 2.82 -24.51 -5.53
C SER A 320 3.03 -25.72 -6.44
N SER A 321 2.87 -26.90 -5.87
CA SER A 321 2.82 -28.16 -6.62
C SER A 321 1.52 -28.38 -7.40
N GLU A 322 0.50 -27.54 -7.18
CA GLU A 322 -0.82 -27.57 -7.84
C GLU A 322 -1.01 -26.31 -8.68
N ALA A 323 -1.79 -26.39 -9.78
CA ALA A 323 -2.03 -25.19 -10.60
C ALA A 323 -2.89 -24.16 -9.86
N ILE A 324 -2.60 -22.89 -10.08
CA ILE A 324 -3.49 -21.79 -9.67
C ILE A 324 -4.60 -21.69 -10.71
N ARG A 325 -5.82 -21.41 -10.28
CA ARG A 325 -6.94 -21.21 -11.20
C ARG A 325 -7.36 -19.75 -11.23
N ILE A 326 -7.15 -19.08 -12.36
CA ILE A 326 -7.74 -17.75 -12.59
C ILE A 326 -9.21 -17.98 -12.91
N ALA A 327 -10.06 -17.69 -11.93
CA ALA A 327 -11.49 -17.85 -12.02
C ALA A 327 -12.14 -16.75 -12.88
N GLY A 328 -11.47 -15.61 -13.07
CA GLY A 328 -11.89 -14.54 -13.96
C GLY A 328 -10.80 -13.49 -14.17
N LEU A 329 -10.69 -12.97 -15.39
CA LEU A 329 -9.84 -11.83 -15.72
C LEU A 329 -10.65 -10.87 -16.58
N SER A 330 -10.70 -9.60 -16.18
CA SER A 330 -11.58 -8.60 -16.77
C SER A 330 -10.94 -7.21 -16.78
N PHE A 331 -11.38 -6.39 -17.74
CA PHE A 331 -10.79 -5.09 -18.03
C PHE A 331 -11.86 -4.03 -18.23
N ALA A 332 -11.57 -2.79 -17.81
CA ALA A 332 -12.41 -1.63 -18.08
C ALA A 332 -11.59 -0.46 -18.65
N LEU A 333 -12.14 0.18 -19.68
CA LEU A 333 -11.61 1.35 -20.37
C LEU A 333 -12.49 2.56 -20.09
N VAL A 334 -11.92 3.70 -19.70
CA VAL A 334 -12.66 4.94 -19.40
C VAL A 334 -12.13 6.11 -20.24
N LYS A 335 -13.02 7.04 -20.63
CA LYS A 335 -12.69 8.24 -21.41
C LYS A 335 -11.74 9.18 -20.63
N PRO A 336 -10.64 9.66 -21.24
CA PRO A 336 -9.62 10.49 -20.56
C PRO A 336 -10.07 11.91 -20.19
N GLU A 337 -11.19 12.41 -20.73
CA GLU A 337 -11.73 13.74 -20.41
C GLU A 337 -12.43 13.78 -19.04
N ALA A 338 -12.70 12.61 -18.44
CA ALA A 338 -12.95 12.49 -17.02
C ALA A 338 -11.61 12.44 -16.28
N ARG A 339 -11.00 13.61 -16.02
CA ARG A 339 -10.04 13.70 -14.90
C ARG A 339 -10.85 13.53 -13.63
N LEU A 340 -10.97 12.28 -13.21
CA LEU A 340 -11.86 11.83 -12.14
C LEU A 340 -11.45 12.48 -10.82
N GLN A 341 -12.33 13.31 -10.26
CA GLN A 341 -12.23 13.69 -8.86
C GLN A 341 -12.42 12.43 -7.97
N PRO A 342 -11.80 12.35 -6.77
CA PRO A 342 -11.90 11.19 -5.87
C PRO A 342 -13.30 10.54 -5.73
N PRO A 343 -14.42 11.28 -5.68
CA PRO A 343 -15.78 10.71 -5.61
C PRO A 343 -16.28 10.03 -6.90
N THR A 344 -15.70 10.33 -8.07
CA THR A 344 -16.07 9.66 -9.34
C THR A 344 -15.48 8.25 -9.50
N ARG A 345 -14.63 7.80 -8.56
CA ARG A 345 -14.18 6.41 -8.45
C ARG A 345 -15.33 5.42 -8.18
N CYS A 346 -16.50 5.91 -7.75
CA CYS A 346 -17.73 5.14 -7.52
C CYS A 346 -18.28 4.41 -8.76
N TRP A 347 -17.99 4.86 -9.99
CA TRP A 347 -18.82 4.54 -11.16
C TRP A 347 -18.18 3.59 -12.18
N HIS A 348 -16.93 3.16 -11.98
CA HIS A 348 -16.16 2.54 -13.08
C HIS A 348 -15.65 1.11 -12.82
N SER A 349 -15.45 0.70 -11.55
CA SER A 349 -15.20 -0.71 -11.19
C SER A 349 -16.10 -1.11 -10.02
N GLU A 350 -16.99 -2.07 -10.27
CA GLU A 350 -17.87 -2.64 -9.24
C GLU A 350 -17.07 -3.30 -8.10
N MET A 351 -15.79 -3.69 -8.32
CA MET A 351 -14.90 -4.26 -7.30
C MET A 351 -14.20 -3.22 -6.43
N LEU A 352 -13.72 -2.12 -7.00
CA LEU A 352 -13.19 -0.98 -6.22
C LEU A 352 -14.32 -0.26 -5.47
N ALA A 353 -15.54 -0.31 -6.03
CA ALA A 353 -16.76 0.11 -5.38
C ALA A 353 -17.23 -0.84 -4.27
N VAL A 354 -16.68 -2.05 -4.08
CA VAL A 354 -17.09 -2.92 -2.95
C VAL A 354 -16.73 -2.26 -1.63
N ALA A 355 -15.51 -1.74 -1.49
CA ALA A 355 -15.17 -0.93 -0.34
C ALA A 355 -16.12 0.28 -0.26
N THR A 356 -16.37 0.99 -1.35
CA THR A 356 -17.13 2.24 -1.36
C THR A 356 -18.66 2.10 -1.14
N TYR A 357 -19.22 0.96 -1.53
CA TYR A 357 -20.59 0.51 -1.25
C TYR A 357 -20.72 0.10 0.21
N PHE A 358 -19.75 -0.65 0.73
CA PHE A 358 -19.63 -0.83 2.16
C PHE A 358 -19.35 0.50 2.87
N LEU A 359 -18.79 1.53 2.18
CA LEU A 359 -18.56 2.95 2.55
C LEU A 359 -19.83 3.85 2.50
N GLY A 360 -20.96 3.37 1.96
CA GLY A 360 -22.21 4.13 1.94
C GLY A 360 -22.17 5.43 1.14
N GLN A 361 -21.09 5.64 0.36
CA GLN A 361 -20.86 6.83 -0.46
C GLN A 361 -21.24 6.63 -1.93
N CYS A 362 -21.49 5.39 -2.34
CA CYS A 362 -22.08 5.09 -3.63
C CYS A 362 -23.44 4.39 -3.40
N SER A 363 -24.45 4.76 -4.18
CA SER A 363 -25.68 3.96 -4.28
C SER A 363 -25.32 2.55 -4.80
N ALA A 364 -26.07 1.51 -4.42
CA ALA A 364 -25.92 0.18 -5.02
C ALA A 364 -25.77 0.31 -6.53
N PRO A 365 -24.80 -0.35 -7.20
CA PRO A 365 -24.61 -0.21 -8.64
C PRO A 365 -25.94 -0.48 -9.34
N SER A 366 -26.62 0.59 -9.76
CA SER A 366 -27.89 0.45 -10.43
C SER A 366 -27.55 0.12 -11.87
N LEU A 367 -27.55 -1.17 -12.19
CA LEU A 367 -27.85 -1.58 -13.56
C LEU A 367 -29.33 -1.25 -13.80
N SER A 368 -29.65 0.02 -14.01
CA SER A 368 -30.88 0.33 -14.73
C SER A 368 -30.69 -0.24 -16.14
N PRO A 369 -31.58 -1.13 -16.63
CA PRO A 369 -31.54 -1.57 -18.02
C PRO A 369 -31.86 -0.45 -19.03
N ALA A 370 -32.08 0.78 -18.59
CA ALA A 370 -32.37 1.92 -19.44
C ALA A 370 -31.79 3.22 -18.85
N GLY A 371 -30.85 3.88 -19.54
CA GLY A 371 -30.38 5.21 -19.16
C GLY A 371 -29.02 5.65 -19.70
N GLN A 372 -28.99 6.00 -20.99
CA GLN A 372 -28.13 7.02 -21.64
C GLN A 372 -26.59 6.98 -21.67
N ASP A 373 -25.82 6.25 -20.86
CA ASP A 373 -24.34 6.37 -20.88
C ASP A 373 -23.56 5.11 -21.28
N ARG A 374 -24.09 4.37 -22.26
CA ARG A 374 -23.44 3.18 -22.85
C ARG A 374 -22.13 3.46 -23.59
N ASP A 375 -21.80 4.72 -23.84
CA ASP A 375 -20.62 5.10 -24.64
C ASP A 375 -19.34 5.28 -23.81
N ALA A 376 -19.40 5.20 -22.47
CA ALA A 376 -18.26 5.51 -21.60
C ALA A 376 -17.46 4.28 -21.12
N ILE A 377 -18.06 3.09 -21.04
CA ILE A 377 -17.44 1.89 -20.45
C ILE A 377 -17.61 0.69 -21.39
N ARG A 378 -16.51 0.21 -21.96
CA ARG A 378 -16.46 -1.07 -22.68
C ARG A 378 -15.70 -2.08 -21.85
N TYR A 379 -16.36 -3.20 -21.52
CA TYR A 379 -15.71 -4.38 -20.94
C TYR A 379 -15.27 -5.28 -22.08
N SER A 380 -13.97 -5.54 -22.16
CA SER A 380 -13.41 -6.51 -23.10
C SER A 380 -12.90 -7.73 -22.34
N ALA A 381 -13.40 -8.91 -22.73
CA ALA A 381 -13.11 -10.25 -22.20
C ALA A 381 -13.62 -10.58 -20.78
N GLY A 382 -14.22 -11.77 -20.61
CA GLY A 382 -14.51 -12.37 -19.29
C GLY A 382 -15.91 -12.15 -18.66
N ALA A 383 -16.92 -11.67 -19.41
CA ALA A 383 -18.25 -11.28 -18.90
C ALA A 383 -18.98 -12.34 -18.01
N ALA A 384 -18.67 -13.63 -18.16
CA ALA A 384 -19.30 -14.71 -17.39
C ALA A 384 -18.85 -14.75 -15.91
N ALA A 385 -17.62 -14.30 -15.58
CA ALA A 385 -17.17 -14.19 -14.19
C ALA A 385 -17.83 -13.00 -13.47
N TYR A 386 -18.17 -11.94 -14.23
CA TYR A 386 -18.79 -10.70 -13.75
C TYR A 386 -20.25 -10.90 -13.31
N THR A 387 -21.04 -11.71 -14.03
CA THR A 387 -22.45 -11.98 -13.67
C THR A 387 -22.62 -12.68 -12.33
N GLY A 388 -21.63 -13.46 -11.88
CA GLY A 388 -21.67 -14.15 -10.58
C GLY A 388 -21.40 -13.24 -9.39
N PHE A 389 -20.60 -12.17 -9.57
CA PHE A 389 -20.26 -11.24 -8.48
C PHE A 389 -21.42 -10.27 -8.18
N ASN A 390 -22.14 -9.81 -9.22
CA ASN A 390 -23.30 -8.91 -9.10
C ASN A 390 -24.51 -9.52 -8.39
N ALA A 391 -24.67 -10.85 -8.47
CA ALA A 391 -25.70 -11.57 -7.74
C ALA A 391 -25.45 -11.62 -6.22
N VAL A 392 -24.24 -11.28 -5.76
CA VAL A 392 -23.82 -11.48 -4.37
C VAL A 392 -23.64 -10.19 -3.58
N ILE A 393 -23.28 -9.07 -4.22
CA ILE A 393 -23.27 -7.73 -3.59
C ILE A 393 -24.70 -7.30 -3.18
N SER A 394 -25.72 -7.86 -3.82
CA SER A 394 -27.14 -7.60 -3.53
C SER A 394 -27.66 -8.27 -2.25
N GLY A 395 -26.86 -9.12 -1.60
CA GLY A 395 -27.19 -9.71 -0.30
C GLY A 395 -26.79 -8.80 0.87
N LYS A 396 -27.75 -8.40 1.73
CA LYS A 396 -27.44 -7.73 3.00
C LYS A 396 -26.38 -8.56 3.78
N PRO A 397 -25.29 -7.94 4.28
CA PRO A 397 -24.27 -8.64 5.04
C PRO A 397 -24.91 -9.32 6.25
N ARG A 398 -24.52 -10.58 6.46
CA ARG A 398 -25.05 -11.40 7.55
C ARG A 398 -24.21 -11.07 8.78
N THR A 399 -24.82 -10.33 9.70
CA THR A 399 -24.41 -10.09 11.10
C THR A 399 -23.12 -9.29 11.35
N ALA A 400 -23.31 -8.17 12.04
CA ALA A 400 -22.35 -7.19 12.53
C ALA A 400 -21.04 -7.73 13.13
N ALA A 401 -19.93 -7.29 12.54
CA ALA A 401 -18.65 -6.98 13.18
C ALA A 401 -18.17 -5.64 12.59
N PRO A 402 -17.44 -4.80 13.36
CA PRO A 402 -17.45 -3.36 13.18
C PRO A 402 -16.81 -2.91 11.86
N GLU A 403 -17.41 -1.87 11.30
CA GLU A 403 -17.04 -1.08 10.12
C GLU A 403 -15.51 -0.94 9.91
N THR A 404 -14.89 -1.92 9.27
CA THR A 404 -13.54 -1.77 8.70
C THR A 404 -13.66 -1.22 7.30
N ARG A 405 -13.32 0.05 7.17
CA ARG A 405 -13.45 0.88 5.97
C ARG A 405 -12.12 1.62 5.82
N LEU A 406 -11.27 1.19 4.88
CA LEU A 406 -10.00 1.89 4.59
C LEU A 406 -10.21 2.87 3.44
N VAL A 407 -9.78 4.09 3.72
CA VAL A 407 -9.54 5.16 2.78
C VAL A 407 -8.02 5.35 2.65
N SER A 408 -7.54 5.43 1.42
CA SER A 408 -6.15 5.58 0.93
C SER A 408 -5.01 5.76 1.95
N TYR A 409 -3.96 4.93 1.82
CA TYR A 409 -2.69 5.21 2.50
C TYR A 409 -1.80 6.15 1.68
N THR A 410 -1.52 7.31 2.26
CA THR A 410 -0.63 8.33 1.71
C THR A 410 0.74 8.25 2.38
N ALA A 411 1.64 7.42 1.81
CA ALA A 411 3.12 7.51 1.88
C ALA A 411 3.75 6.14 1.56
N MET A 412 3.66 5.69 0.30
CA MET A 412 4.48 4.57 -0.17
C MET A 412 5.77 5.12 -0.78
N GLY A 413 6.92 4.71 -0.20
CA GLY A 413 8.27 5.08 -0.63
C GLY A 413 8.95 6.22 0.15
N ARG A 414 8.25 6.88 1.08
CA ARG A 414 8.77 8.02 1.87
C ARG A 414 8.65 7.77 3.37
N ASN A 415 9.60 8.29 4.14
CA ASN A 415 9.66 8.12 5.59
C ASN A 415 8.49 8.86 6.29
N PRO A 416 7.59 8.17 7.03
CA PRO A 416 6.38 8.79 7.61
C PRO A 416 6.71 9.86 8.66
N MET A 417 7.81 9.69 9.40
CA MET A 417 8.30 10.72 10.34
C MET A 417 8.77 11.97 9.58
N ALA A 418 9.40 11.77 8.42
CA ALA A 418 9.87 12.84 7.56
C ALA A 418 8.71 13.56 6.85
N VAL A 419 7.69 12.81 6.40
CA VAL A 419 6.46 13.37 5.80
C VAL A 419 5.71 14.21 6.82
N TYR A 420 5.48 13.71 8.03
CA TYR A 420 4.80 14.49 9.07
C TYR A 420 5.62 15.70 9.52
N ALA A 421 6.95 15.55 9.61
CA ALA A 421 7.83 16.68 9.90
C ALA A 421 7.72 17.77 8.84
N ALA A 422 7.74 17.40 7.55
CA ALA A 422 7.56 18.34 6.45
C ALA A 422 6.18 18.99 6.45
N ALA A 423 5.12 18.23 6.73
CA ALA A 423 3.76 18.76 6.82
C ALA A 423 3.64 19.85 7.89
N ARG A 424 4.23 19.59 9.07
CA ARG A 424 4.23 20.52 10.19
C ARG A 424 5.11 21.74 9.95
N VAL A 425 6.35 21.53 9.53
CA VAL A 425 7.33 22.62 9.38
C VAL A 425 7.02 23.50 8.18
N CYS A 426 6.54 22.91 7.08
CA CYS A 426 6.29 23.61 5.83
C CYS A 426 4.83 23.99 5.63
N ARG A 427 3.96 23.71 6.61
CA ARG A 427 2.51 23.98 6.57
C ARG A 427 1.87 23.46 5.28
N ALA A 428 2.20 22.23 4.93
CA ALA A 428 1.70 21.57 3.72
C ALA A 428 0.87 20.35 4.08
N GLU A 429 -0.13 20.06 3.25
CA GLU A 429 -0.95 18.86 3.40
C GLU A 429 -0.11 17.59 3.22
N ILE A 430 -0.39 16.57 4.03
CA ILE A 430 0.34 15.28 3.99
C ILE A 430 0.19 14.64 2.62
N GLU A 431 -0.98 14.81 2.00
CA GLU A 431 -1.34 14.35 0.67
C GLU A 431 -0.45 14.97 -0.42
N HIS A 432 -0.24 16.29 -0.36
CA HIS A 432 0.66 17.00 -1.28
C HIS A 432 2.11 16.49 -1.15
N ILE A 433 2.58 16.26 0.08
CA ILE A 433 3.96 15.84 0.38
C ILE A 433 4.26 14.40 -0.05
N ALA A 434 3.27 13.52 0.03
CA ALA A 434 3.44 12.11 -0.29
C ALA A 434 3.48 11.82 -1.80
N THR A 435 3.23 12.83 -2.65
CA THR A 435 3.32 12.68 -4.12
C THR A 435 4.77 12.38 -4.58
N PRO A 436 4.98 11.49 -5.58
CA PRO A 436 6.30 11.16 -6.11
C PRO A 436 6.95 12.37 -6.78
N ARG A 437 6.16 13.19 -7.48
CA ARG A 437 6.58 14.48 -8.05
C ARG A 437 5.88 15.65 -7.35
N MET A 438 6.63 16.37 -6.51
CA MET A 438 6.17 17.65 -5.96
C MET A 438 5.91 18.65 -7.09
N ARG A 439 4.72 19.28 -7.10
CA ARG A 439 4.29 20.25 -8.12
C ARG A 439 4.98 21.61 -7.97
N ARG A 440 6.16 21.76 -8.57
CA ARG A 440 6.94 23.02 -8.51
C ARG A 440 6.17 24.22 -9.08
N GLY A 441 5.82 25.18 -8.22
CA GLY A 441 5.26 26.49 -8.54
C GLY A 441 6.08 27.62 -7.90
N VAL A 442 5.79 28.88 -8.27
CA VAL A 442 6.54 30.09 -7.80
C VAL A 442 6.35 30.34 -6.29
N ASP A 443 5.29 29.79 -5.69
CA ASP A 443 4.97 29.84 -4.25
C ASP A 443 4.87 28.43 -3.61
N ASP A 444 5.45 27.39 -4.21
CA ASP A 444 5.32 26.00 -3.73
C ASP A 444 6.32 25.69 -2.60
N PRO A 445 5.88 25.16 -1.43
CA PRO A 445 6.75 24.77 -0.32
C PRO A 445 7.69 23.58 -0.63
N ALA A 446 7.83 23.15 -1.89
CA ALA A 446 8.66 22.02 -2.31
C ALA A 446 10.10 22.06 -1.79
N ASP A 447 10.75 23.23 -1.77
CA ASP A 447 12.12 23.36 -1.25
C ASP A 447 12.14 23.09 0.27
N CYS A 448 11.18 23.64 1.03
CA CYS A 448 11.03 23.34 2.46
C CYS A 448 10.72 21.86 2.70
N ILE A 449 9.77 21.29 1.94
CA ILE A 449 9.32 19.90 2.09
C ILE A 449 10.49 18.95 1.81
N SER A 450 11.13 19.10 0.64
CA SER A 450 12.26 18.27 0.22
C SER A 450 13.40 18.32 1.23
N ARG A 451 13.77 19.53 1.67
CA ARG A 451 14.84 19.74 2.65
C ARG A 451 14.50 19.10 4.00
N THR A 452 13.31 19.35 4.51
CA THR A 452 12.86 18.79 5.80
C THR A 452 12.83 17.28 5.76
N MET A 453 12.28 16.70 4.69
CA MET A 453 12.23 15.26 4.51
C MET A 453 13.63 14.64 4.45
N THR A 454 14.54 15.28 3.71
CA THR A 454 15.92 14.83 3.54
C THR A 454 16.67 14.85 4.87
N ILE A 455 16.59 15.95 5.64
CA ILE A 455 17.25 16.06 6.94
C ILE A 455 16.83 14.91 7.87
N ILE A 456 15.51 14.65 7.98
CA ILE A 456 14.99 13.60 8.86
C ILE A 456 15.38 12.21 8.37
N ALA A 457 15.22 11.93 7.07
CA ALA A 457 15.54 10.62 6.52
C ALA A 457 17.03 10.28 6.62
N LEU A 458 17.92 11.22 6.26
CA LEU A 458 19.37 10.98 6.31
C LEU A 458 19.89 10.89 7.74
N PHE A 459 19.34 11.67 8.68
CA PHE A 459 19.68 11.53 10.09
C PHE A 459 19.30 10.15 10.63
N GLN A 460 18.12 9.62 10.26
CA GLN A 460 17.73 8.24 10.63
C GLN A 460 18.66 7.19 10.03
N THR A 461 19.08 7.37 8.78
CA THR A 461 20.01 6.44 8.14
C THR A 461 21.36 6.40 8.85
N LEU A 462 21.89 7.56 9.28
CA LEU A 462 23.20 7.64 9.94
C LEU A 462 23.15 7.30 11.44
N PHE A 463 22.07 7.65 12.13
CA PHE A 463 22.01 7.64 13.59
C PHE A 463 20.74 6.96 14.16
N GLY A 464 19.97 6.25 13.32
CA GLY A 464 18.65 5.67 13.65
C GLY A 464 18.57 4.87 14.96
N PRO A 465 19.54 4.01 15.31
CA PRO A 465 19.53 3.31 16.61
C PRO A 465 19.63 4.23 17.82
N GLN A 466 20.09 5.46 17.62
CA GLN A 466 20.34 6.48 18.64
C GLN A 466 19.55 7.76 18.31
N TRP A 467 18.25 7.60 18.07
CA TRP A 467 17.29 8.69 17.88
C TRP A 467 17.15 9.55 19.14
N ASP A 468 18.07 10.51 19.30
CA ASP A 468 18.26 11.32 20.50
C ASP A 468 18.29 12.82 20.16
N SER A 469 17.61 13.64 20.97
CA SER A 469 17.48 15.09 20.77
C SER A 469 18.79 15.84 20.91
N ASP A 470 19.56 15.51 21.95
CA ASP A 470 20.78 16.21 22.32
C ASP A 470 21.85 15.88 21.27
N ARG A 471 21.85 14.63 20.80
CA ARG A 471 22.67 14.24 19.66
C ARG A 471 22.26 14.94 18.37
N PHE A 472 20.97 14.98 18.05
CA PHE A 472 20.49 15.69 16.87
C PHE A 472 20.93 17.16 16.91
N GLU A 473 20.77 17.81 18.06
CA GLU A 473 21.20 19.19 18.27
C GLU A 473 22.73 19.37 18.10
N GLN A 474 23.53 18.46 18.64
CA GLN A 474 24.98 18.46 18.48
C GLN A 474 25.39 18.31 17.02
N VAL A 475 24.78 17.36 16.29
CA VAL A 475 25.03 17.14 14.85
C VAL A 475 24.65 18.39 14.06
N MET A 476 23.45 18.95 14.25
CA MET A 476 23.02 20.16 13.55
C MET A 476 23.95 21.35 13.85
N SER A 477 24.37 21.50 15.11
CA SER A 477 25.30 22.56 15.52
C SER A 477 26.68 22.40 14.88
N SER A 478 27.20 21.17 14.87
CA SER A 478 28.48 20.85 14.24
C SER A 478 28.46 21.10 12.73
N ILE A 479 27.38 20.72 12.04
CA ILE A 479 27.25 20.94 10.60
C ILE A 479 27.24 22.44 10.27
N LEU A 480 26.50 23.23 11.05
CA LEU A 480 26.37 24.67 10.82
C LEU A 480 27.64 25.47 11.19
N THR A 481 28.44 24.96 12.14
CA THR A 481 29.64 25.67 12.65
C THR A 481 30.92 25.19 11.98
N HIS A 482 31.04 23.88 11.72
CA HIS A 482 32.27 23.23 11.28
C HIS A 482 32.13 22.52 9.93
N GLY A 483 30.93 22.43 9.37
CA GLY A 483 30.69 21.74 8.10
C GLY A 483 30.83 20.23 8.17
N THR A 484 30.76 19.63 9.37
CA THR A 484 30.88 18.18 9.59
C THR A 484 29.85 17.71 10.62
N THR A 485 29.49 16.42 10.63
CA THR A 485 28.58 15.90 11.67
C THR A 485 29.22 15.80 13.05
N GLY A 486 30.56 15.82 13.12
CA GLY A 486 31.33 15.63 14.37
C GLY A 486 31.48 14.16 14.78
N TYR A 487 31.05 13.20 13.96
CA TYR A 487 31.15 11.76 14.22
C TYR A 487 31.86 11.04 13.07
N ALA A 488 32.52 9.92 13.38
CA ALA A 488 33.02 9.02 12.35
C ALA A 488 31.84 8.29 11.68
N THR A 489 31.67 8.46 10.36
CA THR A 489 30.61 7.80 9.59
C THR A 489 31.11 6.54 8.90
N SER A 490 30.23 5.54 8.77
CA SER A 490 30.44 4.40 7.87
C SER A 490 30.01 4.69 6.43
N ASN A 491 29.28 5.79 6.20
CA ASN A 491 28.77 6.20 4.89
C ASN A 491 29.02 7.71 4.64
N PRO A 492 30.18 8.06 4.07
CA PRO A 492 30.54 9.45 3.76
C PRO A 492 29.61 10.13 2.75
N GLU A 493 29.00 9.38 1.84
CA GLU A 493 28.09 9.93 0.84
C GLU A 493 26.80 10.44 1.49
N VAL A 494 26.19 9.64 2.36
CA VAL A 494 25.00 10.03 3.14
C VAL A 494 25.31 11.17 4.11
N GLU A 495 26.51 11.18 4.70
CA GLU A 495 26.97 12.28 5.55
C GLU A 495 27.04 13.60 4.78
N ASN A 496 27.66 13.61 3.60
CA ASN A 496 27.76 14.80 2.77
C ASN A 496 26.39 15.31 2.30
N GLN A 497 25.46 14.41 1.98
CA GLN A 497 24.08 14.79 1.64
C GLN A 497 23.34 15.42 2.82
N LEU A 498 23.53 14.91 4.05
CA LEU A 498 22.97 15.53 5.25
C LEU A 498 23.57 16.92 5.49
N ILE A 499 24.89 17.06 5.36
CA ILE A 499 25.59 18.35 5.49
C ILE A 499 25.00 19.37 4.49
N ALA A 500 24.87 18.98 3.22
CA ALA A 500 24.30 19.83 2.18
C ALA A 500 22.86 20.26 2.50
N ALA A 501 21.99 19.32 2.88
CA ALA A 501 20.59 19.61 3.20
C ALA A 501 20.42 20.53 4.42
N VAL A 502 21.27 20.39 5.44
CA VAL A 502 21.25 21.26 6.62
C VAL A 502 21.78 22.66 6.28
N GLN A 503 22.85 22.75 5.48
CA GLN A 503 23.46 24.01 5.10
C GLN A 503 22.64 24.80 4.07
N GLU A 504 21.81 24.14 3.27
CA GLU A 504 20.90 24.78 2.33
C GLU A 504 20.04 25.83 3.03
N ARG A 505 19.99 27.03 2.44
CA ARG A 505 19.23 28.16 2.98
C ARG A 505 17.87 28.21 2.29
N ASP A 506 16.83 28.41 3.09
CA ASP A 506 15.50 28.66 2.57
C ASP A 506 15.52 29.99 1.77
N ARG A 507 15.13 29.90 0.50
CA ARG A 507 15.17 31.01 -0.45
C ARG A 507 14.07 32.04 -0.21
N THR A 508 13.07 31.69 0.59
CA THR A 508 11.90 32.54 0.88
C THR A 508 12.11 33.47 2.08
N THR A 509 13.16 33.26 2.89
CA THR A 509 13.44 34.03 4.11
C THR A 509 14.83 34.64 4.14
N THR A 510 14.91 35.90 4.54
CA THR A 510 16.18 36.62 4.76
C THR A 510 16.83 36.29 6.10
N ARG A 511 16.12 35.64 7.04
CA ARG A 511 16.66 35.25 8.36
C ARG A 511 17.25 33.84 8.29
N ASP A 512 18.42 33.62 8.89
CA ASP A 512 18.96 32.26 9.04
C ASP A 512 18.18 31.52 10.12
N ASN A 513 17.28 30.65 9.69
CA ASN A 513 16.43 29.81 10.54
C ASN A 513 16.83 28.32 10.47
N ARG A 514 17.95 27.97 9.81
CA ARG A 514 18.27 26.58 9.44
C ARG A 514 18.28 25.63 10.63
N ARG A 515 18.90 26.04 11.75
CA ARG A 515 18.90 25.25 13.00
C ARG A 515 17.49 25.10 13.56
N GLN A 516 16.72 26.18 13.60
CA GLN A 516 15.38 26.16 14.17
C GLN A 516 14.44 25.25 13.37
N THR A 517 14.46 25.36 12.05
CA THR A 517 13.70 24.51 11.13
C THR A 517 14.05 23.03 11.30
N ALA A 518 15.36 22.70 11.38
CA ALA A 518 15.80 21.32 11.60
C ALA A 518 15.35 20.77 12.97
N MET A 519 15.43 21.58 14.02
CA MET A 519 14.97 21.18 15.36
C MET A 519 13.45 21.02 15.40
N ALA A 520 12.69 21.89 14.74
CA ALA A 520 11.23 21.76 14.61
C ALA A 520 10.84 20.49 13.86
N ALA A 521 11.53 20.19 12.75
CA ALA A 521 11.35 18.96 12.00
C ALA A 521 11.60 17.72 12.86
N TYR A 522 12.70 17.72 13.61
CA TYR A 522 13.04 16.59 14.49
C TYR A 522 12.00 16.42 15.59
N ARG A 523 11.52 17.51 16.21
CA ARG A 523 10.46 17.44 17.23
C ARG A 523 9.17 16.87 16.66
N ALA A 524 8.75 17.31 15.47
CA ALA A 524 7.57 16.79 14.79
C ALA A 524 7.73 15.31 14.46
N ALA A 525 8.87 14.91 13.88
CA ALA A 525 9.21 13.52 13.63
C ALA A 525 9.23 12.66 14.91
N ASP A 526 9.85 13.15 15.98
CA ASP A 526 9.95 12.45 17.26
C ASP A 526 8.58 12.29 17.91
N GLN A 527 7.65 13.25 17.76
CA GLN A 527 6.27 13.08 18.20
C GLN A 527 5.63 11.83 17.57
N VAL A 528 5.82 11.62 16.27
CA VAL A 528 5.34 10.42 15.56
C VAL A 528 5.95 9.15 16.16
N PHE A 529 7.27 9.17 16.37
CA PHE A 529 8.01 8.04 16.92
C PHE A 529 7.52 7.65 18.32
N GLN A 530 7.36 8.62 19.22
CA GLN A 530 6.92 8.36 20.60
C GLN A 530 5.47 7.88 20.65
N VAL A 531 4.57 8.46 19.84
CA VAL A 531 3.17 8.00 19.73
C VAL A 531 3.11 6.58 19.17
N SER A 532 3.92 6.28 18.15
CA SER A 532 4.03 4.93 17.59
C SER A 532 4.48 3.91 18.65
N ARG A 533 5.50 4.27 19.44
CA ARG A 533 6.07 3.40 20.47
C ARG A 533 5.09 3.09 21.60
N ASN A 534 4.28 4.07 22.02
CA ASN A 534 3.33 3.89 23.13
C ASN A 534 1.97 3.35 22.72
N GLY A 535 1.67 3.32 21.42
CA GLY A 535 0.42 2.78 20.92
C GLY A 535 -0.82 3.64 21.24
N THR A 536 -0.64 4.91 21.63
CA THR A 536 -1.71 5.87 21.93
C THR A 536 -1.14 7.30 22.05
N MET A 537 -1.97 8.31 21.72
CA MET A 537 -1.68 9.74 22.00
C MET A 537 -2.16 10.17 23.39
N ASP A 538 -3.13 9.45 23.97
CA ASP A 538 -3.57 9.68 25.35
C ASP A 538 -2.58 9.02 26.31
N MET A 539 -1.82 9.86 27.02
CA MET A 539 -0.80 9.42 27.97
C MET A 539 -1.38 8.82 29.26
N GLU A 540 -2.60 9.18 29.64
CA GLU A 540 -3.27 8.58 30.81
C GLU A 540 -3.69 7.14 30.49
N VAL A 541 -4.14 6.90 29.25
CA VAL A 541 -4.40 5.55 28.71
C VAL A 541 -3.11 4.76 28.56
N ALA A 542 -2.04 5.38 28.06
CA ALA A 542 -0.72 4.74 27.93
C ALA A 542 -0.20 4.27 29.30
N ALA A 543 -0.31 5.14 30.32
CA ALA A 543 0.00 4.81 31.70
C ALA A 543 -0.89 3.68 32.21
N ALA A 544 -2.20 3.68 31.91
CA ALA A 544 -3.12 2.60 32.33
C ALA A 544 -2.68 1.23 31.87
N ARG A 545 -2.32 1.11 30.60
CA ARG A 545 -1.85 -0.15 30.02
C ARG A 545 -0.58 -0.64 30.68
N MET A 546 0.39 0.26 30.87
CA MET A 546 1.65 -0.09 31.53
C MET A 546 1.46 -0.59 32.96
N HIS A 547 0.57 0.03 33.73
CA HIS A 547 0.30 -0.40 35.10
C HIS A 547 -0.46 -1.74 35.15
N ALA A 548 -1.41 -1.96 34.23
CA ALA A 548 -2.09 -3.25 34.11
C ALA A 548 -1.10 -4.38 33.78
N ALA A 549 -0.04 -4.08 33.02
CA ALA A 549 0.99 -5.02 32.61
C ALA A 549 2.07 -5.33 33.65
N GLY A 550 2.03 -4.71 34.85
CA GLY A 550 2.96 -5.00 35.94
C GLY A 550 4.41 -4.60 35.68
N ASN A 551 4.70 -3.29 35.62
CA ASN A 551 6.01 -2.59 35.71
C ASN A 551 7.20 -3.11 34.87
N GLY A 552 7.08 -4.14 34.02
CA GLY A 552 8.19 -4.77 33.32
C GLY A 552 8.14 -4.71 31.79
N GLN A 553 6.95 -4.66 31.20
CA GLN A 553 6.77 -4.57 29.75
C GLN A 553 5.40 -3.97 29.48
N LEU A 554 5.28 -3.20 28.39
CA LEU A 554 3.99 -2.75 27.86
C LEU A 554 3.27 -3.99 27.27
N VAL A 555 2.74 -4.86 28.13
CA VAL A 555 1.93 -6.00 27.72
C VAL A 555 0.52 -5.48 27.45
N LEU A 556 0.11 -5.61 26.20
CA LEU A 556 -1.24 -5.34 25.73
C LEU A 556 -2.22 -6.31 26.41
N SER A 557 -2.79 -5.95 27.56
CA SER A 557 -4.01 -6.60 28.03
C SER A 557 -4.97 -5.62 28.69
N ASP A 558 -6.25 -5.88 28.40
CA ASP A 558 -7.49 -5.39 28.98
C ASP A 558 -7.88 -3.93 28.62
N ALA A 559 -8.67 -3.85 27.52
CA ALA A 559 -9.29 -2.69 26.86
C ALA A 559 -8.54 -2.04 25.67
N ALA A 560 -7.59 -2.74 25.05
CA ALA A 560 -7.14 -2.51 23.67
C ALA A 560 -7.91 -3.43 22.68
N PRO A 561 -7.95 -3.17 21.37
CA PRO A 561 -8.45 -4.14 20.40
C PRO A 561 -7.61 -5.41 20.53
N ALA A 562 -8.23 -6.55 20.28
CA ALA A 562 -7.87 -7.85 20.80
C ALA A 562 -6.53 -8.39 20.27
N THR A 563 -5.84 -7.77 19.32
CA THR A 563 -4.48 -8.19 18.90
C THR A 563 -3.59 -7.04 18.38
N LEU A 564 -2.27 -7.24 18.40
CA LEU A 564 -1.29 -6.40 17.69
C LEU A 564 -1.59 -6.35 16.18
N ALA A 565 -2.17 -7.41 15.62
CA ALA A 565 -2.62 -7.49 14.23
C ALA A 565 -3.80 -6.53 13.95
N GLU A 566 -4.77 -6.42 14.86
CA GLU A 566 -5.85 -5.41 14.75
C GLU A 566 -5.29 -3.98 14.81
N ALA A 567 -4.31 -3.73 15.68
CA ALA A 567 -3.64 -2.44 15.76
C ALA A 567 -2.82 -2.11 14.49
N GLN A 568 -2.34 -3.11 13.74
CA GLN A 568 -1.67 -2.94 12.44
C GLN A 568 -2.67 -2.72 11.28
N SER A 569 -3.93 -3.13 11.46
CA SER A 569 -5.00 -2.99 10.46
C SER A 569 -5.74 -1.64 10.50
N ALA A 570 -5.50 -0.81 11.52
CA ALA A 570 -6.19 0.46 11.69
C ALA A 570 -5.86 1.44 10.54
N PRO A 571 -6.87 2.04 9.88
CA PRO A 571 -6.66 2.84 8.69
C PRO A 571 -5.91 4.15 9.00
N LEU A 572 -4.77 4.40 8.36
CA LEU A 572 -4.08 5.68 8.52
C LEU A 572 -4.72 6.73 7.61
N GLY A 573 -4.76 7.99 8.02
CA GLY A 573 -5.39 9.05 7.25
C GLY A 573 -5.99 10.15 8.11
N ARG A 574 -6.78 11.02 7.48
CA ARG A 574 -7.48 12.13 8.14
C ARG A 574 -8.80 11.62 8.73
N TYR A 575 -9.15 12.11 9.91
CA TYR A 575 -10.32 11.68 10.68
C TYR A 575 -11.19 12.90 11.03
N GLN A 576 -12.52 12.77 10.99
CA GLN A 576 -13.48 13.83 11.22
C GLN A 576 -14.54 13.44 12.26
N ILE A 577 -14.93 14.42 13.06
CA ILE A 577 -16.21 14.43 13.76
C ILE A 577 -17.10 15.48 13.09
N ASP A 578 -18.29 15.06 12.69
CA ASP A 578 -19.37 15.98 12.31
C ASP A 578 -20.06 16.48 13.57
N LEU A 579 -19.81 17.74 13.91
CA LEU A 579 -20.38 18.41 15.07
C LEU A 579 -21.88 18.65 14.95
N ARG A 580 -22.50 18.50 13.76
CA ARG A 580 -23.95 18.58 13.61
C ARG A 580 -24.68 17.43 14.30
N THR A 581 -24.02 16.28 14.41
CA THR A 581 -24.55 15.07 15.05
C THR A 581 -23.91 14.77 16.40
N TYR A 582 -23.01 15.65 16.86
CA TYR A 582 -22.24 15.47 18.07
C TYR A 582 -23.12 15.56 19.32
N GLN A 583 -22.98 14.55 20.20
CA GLN A 583 -23.57 14.56 21.53
C GLN A 583 -22.45 14.68 22.57
N PRO A 584 -22.50 15.72 23.43
CA PRO A 584 -21.51 15.91 24.47
C PRO A 584 -21.46 14.71 25.44
N GLN A 585 -20.27 14.13 25.63
CA GLN A 585 -20.09 13.07 26.62
C GLN A 585 -19.58 13.64 27.95
N THR A 586 -20.21 13.22 29.05
CA THR A 586 -19.71 13.56 30.39
C THR A 586 -18.58 12.62 30.80
N VAL A 587 -17.41 13.18 31.08
CA VAL A 587 -16.26 12.43 31.59
C VAL A 587 -16.13 12.66 33.10
N THR A 588 -16.24 11.59 33.88
CA THR A 588 -16.10 11.65 35.34
C THR A 588 -14.65 11.41 35.76
N PRO A 589 -14.05 12.25 36.62
CA PRO A 589 -12.71 12.03 37.14
C PRO A 589 -12.57 10.68 37.84
N ARG A 590 -11.46 9.99 37.57
CA ARG A 590 -11.03 8.83 38.35
C ARG A 590 -9.76 9.19 39.09
N VAL A 591 -9.66 8.85 40.37
CA VAL A 591 -8.53 9.21 41.23
C VAL A 591 -7.92 7.94 41.82
N LEU A 592 -6.60 7.85 41.83
CA LEU A 592 -5.90 6.76 42.49
C LEU A 592 -5.83 7.02 44.00
N ARG A 593 -6.47 6.16 44.79
CA ARG A 593 -6.42 6.19 46.26
C ARG A 593 -6.08 4.80 46.77
N ASN A 594 -5.05 4.70 47.62
CA ASN A 594 -4.59 3.44 48.19
C ASN A 594 -4.34 2.35 47.13
N GLY A 595 -3.74 2.73 45.99
CA GLY A 595 -3.49 1.83 44.87
C GLY A 595 -4.72 1.41 44.06
N ARG A 596 -5.92 1.97 44.32
CA ARG A 596 -7.16 1.67 43.59
C ARG A 596 -7.73 2.90 42.90
N TRP A 597 -8.28 2.69 41.70
CA TRP A 597 -8.96 3.75 40.95
C TRP A 597 -10.40 3.90 41.43
N GLU A 598 -10.74 5.08 41.96
CA GLU A 598 -12.08 5.42 42.43
C GLU A 598 -12.67 6.55 41.57
N GLN A 599 -13.95 6.50 41.24
CA GLN A 599 -14.64 7.62 40.58
C GLN A 599 -14.88 8.75 41.61
N ASP A 600 -14.48 9.98 41.28
CA ASP A 600 -14.71 11.17 42.12
C ASP A 600 -15.76 12.09 41.47
N ALA A 601 -17.01 11.62 41.45
CA ALA A 601 -18.13 12.39 40.90
C ALA A 601 -18.45 13.68 41.68
N ARG A 602 -17.95 13.81 42.92
CA ARG A 602 -18.17 15.01 43.76
C ARG A 602 -17.28 16.19 43.35
N ASN A 603 -16.15 15.89 42.70
CA ASN A 603 -15.20 16.89 42.24
C ASN A 603 -15.04 16.76 40.73
N PRO A 604 -16.04 17.16 39.91
CA PRO A 604 -15.94 17.04 38.46
C PRO A 604 -14.76 17.84 37.91
N PHE A 605 -14.29 17.46 36.72
CA PHE A 605 -13.38 18.33 35.98
C PHE A 605 -14.07 19.66 35.67
N THR A 606 -13.28 20.72 35.72
CA THR A 606 -13.64 22.05 35.19
C THR A 606 -12.67 22.37 34.07
N TYR A 607 -13.00 23.33 33.22
CA TYR A 607 -12.11 23.70 32.12
C TYR A 607 -12.18 25.18 31.81
N GLU A 608 -11.09 25.70 31.26
CA GLU A 608 -11.00 27.04 30.69
C GLU A 608 -10.56 26.93 29.22
N ILE A 609 -11.08 27.82 28.36
CA ILE A 609 -10.75 27.85 26.94
C ILE A 609 -10.20 29.22 26.60
N HIS A 610 -9.01 29.23 26.01
CA HIS A 610 -8.27 30.46 25.72
C HIS A 610 -7.75 30.44 24.30
N SER A 611 -7.86 31.56 23.60
CA SER A 611 -7.19 31.79 22.32
C SER A 611 -5.75 32.23 22.51
N TRP A 612 -4.92 31.96 21.51
CA TRP A 612 -3.50 32.30 21.47
C TRP A 612 -3.19 33.80 21.69
N ASP A 613 -4.12 34.69 21.34
CA ASP A 613 -3.98 36.14 21.45
C ASP A 613 -4.15 36.67 22.88
N ASN A 614 -4.56 35.83 23.84
CA ASN A 614 -4.61 36.18 25.26
C ASN A 614 -3.22 36.06 25.92
N ILE A 615 -2.34 37.01 25.61
CA ILE A 615 -0.93 37.00 26.02
C ILE A 615 -0.72 36.73 27.52
N PRO A 616 -1.42 37.39 28.47
CA PRO A 616 -1.21 37.12 29.89
C PRO A 616 -1.49 35.67 30.29
N ILE A 617 -2.52 35.05 29.68
CA ILE A 617 -2.87 33.67 29.94
C ILE A 617 -1.89 32.72 29.26
N MET A 618 -1.48 33.01 28.02
CA MET A 618 -0.46 32.25 27.31
C MET A 618 0.87 32.21 28.05
N LEU A 619 1.30 33.31 28.66
CA LEU A 619 2.50 33.35 29.50
C LEU A 619 2.36 32.45 30.75
N ARG A 620 1.19 32.47 31.41
CA ARG A 620 0.91 31.60 32.56
C ARG A 620 0.87 30.13 32.15
N LEU A 621 0.21 29.82 31.04
CA LEU A 621 0.12 28.46 30.50
C LEU A 621 1.48 27.93 30.07
N SER A 622 2.28 28.76 29.40
CA SER A 622 3.68 28.44 29.05
C SER A 622 4.49 28.10 30.31
N SER A 623 4.33 28.84 31.41
CA SER A 623 5.00 28.53 32.68
C SER A 623 4.59 27.16 33.25
N VAL A 624 3.29 26.83 33.22
CA VAL A 624 2.78 25.51 33.66
C VAL A 624 3.36 24.39 32.80
N LEU A 625 3.31 24.55 31.47
CA LEU A 625 3.80 23.55 30.51
C LEU A 625 5.32 23.39 30.55
N GLN A 626 6.08 24.47 30.78
CA GLN A 626 7.51 24.41 31.03
C GLN A 626 7.81 23.63 32.32
N GLY A 627 7.06 23.88 33.39
CA GLY A 627 7.14 23.09 34.62
C GLY A 627 6.89 21.60 34.37
N TRP A 628 5.86 21.25 33.61
CA TRP A 628 5.58 19.86 33.24
C TRP A 628 6.67 19.24 32.37
N ARG A 629 7.20 19.99 31.39
CA ARG A 629 8.31 19.56 30.55
C ARG A 629 9.54 19.22 31.40
N ASP A 630 9.87 20.09 32.35
CA ASP A 630 11.03 19.93 33.22
C ASP A 630 10.85 18.78 34.21
N ASP A 631 9.64 18.59 34.74
CA ASP A 631 9.26 17.41 35.52
C ASP A 631 9.44 16.13 34.72
N TYR A 632 8.85 16.04 33.53
CA TYR A 632 9.01 14.89 32.65
C TYR A 632 10.49 14.62 32.31
N ARG A 633 11.30 15.67 32.09
CA ARG A 633 12.75 15.54 31.88
C ARG A 633 13.45 14.96 33.11
N ARG A 634 13.13 15.46 34.30
CA ARG A 634 13.71 14.97 35.56
C ARG A 634 13.36 13.50 35.79
N PHE A 635 12.12 13.11 35.53
CA PHE A 635 11.70 11.71 35.61
C PHE A 635 12.44 10.83 34.60
N ALA A 636 12.57 11.25 33.33
CA ALA A 636 13.29 10.46 32.33
C ALA A 636 14.77 10.19 32.69
N GLY A 637 15.38 11.02 33.54
CA GLY A 637 16.74 10.83 34.06
C GLY A 637 16.84 10.03 35.36
N ASP A 638 15.73 9.56 35.92
CA ASP A 638 15.70 8.78 37.15
C ASP A 638 15.93 7.28 36.85
N ASN A 639 17.04 6.75 37.35
CA ASN A 639 17.45 5.35 37.19
C ASN A 639 16.49 4.36 37.86
N ALA A 640 15.58 4.82 38.72
CA ALA A 640 14.58 3.98 39.38
C ALA A 640 13.35 3.67 38.50
N LEU A 641 13.21 4.31 37.33
CA LEU A 641 12.07 4.10 36.44
C LEU A 641 12.22 2.84 35.58
N SER A 642 11.09 2.17 35.35
CA SER A 642 11.01 1.12 34.34
C SER A 642 11.18 1.70 32.92
N PRO A 643 11.64 0.89 31.93
CA PRO A 643 11.74 1.33 30.53
C PRO A 643 10.44 1.89 29.95
N GLY A 644 9.30 1.37 30.41
CA GLY A 644 7.98 1.91 30.07
C GLY A 644 7.81 3.33 30.60
N GLN A 645 8.06 3.56 31.88
CA GLN A 645 7.92 4.88 32.51
C GLN A 645 8.85 5.91 31.88
N VAL A 646 10.07 5.51 31.49
CA VAL A 646 10.99 6.35 30.71
C VAL A 646 10.38 6.73 29.35
N SER A 647 9.74 5.79 28.65
CA SER A 647 9.02 6.05 27.39
C SER A 647 7.88 7.08 27.56
N LEU A 648 7.07 6.93 28.61
CA LEU A 648 6.02 7.91 28.93
C LEU A 648 6.59 9.28 29.29
N ALA A 649 7.66 9.31 30.06
CA ALA A 649 8.31 10.55 30.45
C ALA A 649 8.84 11.30 29.21
N HIS A 650 9.48 10.59 28.28
CA HIS A 650 9.90 11.18 27.01
C HIS A 650 8.72 11.71 26.20
N THR A 651 7.63 10.96 26.13
CA THR A 651 6.44 11.35 25.38
C THR A 651 5.79 12.60 25.96
N GLY A 652 5.60 12.65 27.28
CA GLY A 652 5.04 13.80 27.97
C GLY A 652 5.91 15.03 27.85
N ARG A 653 7.24 14.86 27.93
CA ARG A 653 8.20 15.93 27.66
C ARG A 653 7.99 16.51 26.26
N ARG A 654 7.82 15.68 25.22
CA ARG A 654 7.66 16.14 23.84
C ARG A 654 6.33 16.84 23.59
N MET A 655 5.23 16.30 24.13
CA MET A 655 3.93 16.94 24.01
C MET A 655 3.91 18.31 24.71
N ALA A 656 4.53 18.41 25.90
CA ALA A 656 4.68 19.69 26.60
C ALA A 656 5.55 20.67 25.81
N ASP A 657 6.71 20.22 25.27
CA ASP A 657 7.61 21.07 24.48
C ASP A 657 6.97 21.57 23.18
N SER A 658 6.16 20.73 22.51
CA SER A 658 5.37 21.12 21.35
C SER A 658 4.39 22.25 21.68
N MET A 659 3.68 22.18 22.81
CA MET A 659 2.76 23.25 23.21
C MET A 659 3.47 24.53 23.64
N VAL A 660 4.60 24.42 24.37
CA VAL A 660 5.42 25.60 24.73
C VAL A 660 5.92 26.30 23.47
N THR A 661 6.35 25.53 22.47
CA THR A 661 6.80 26.07 21.18
C THR A 661 5.67 26.78 20.45
N SER A 662 4.50 26.15 20.34
CA SER A 662 3.30 26.75 19.73
C SER A 662 2.92 28.09 20.37
N ILE A 663 2.96 28.18 21.71
CA ILE A 663 2.72 29.43 22.43
C ILE A 663 3.77 30.49 22.10
N ALA A 664 5.05 30.10 22.05
CA ALA A 664 6.16 31.03 21.77
C ALA A 664 6.15 31.54 20.32
N GLU A 665 5.67 30.74 19.38
CA GLU A 665 5.54 31.09 17.97
C GLU A 665 4.29 31.93 17.68
N GLY A 666 3.34 31.98 18.62
CA GLY A 666 2.10 32.76 18.48
C GLY A 666 1.20 32.18 17.39
N GLU A 667 1.20 30.86 17.21
CA GLU A 667 0.38 30.24 16.18
C GLU A 667 -1.11 30.38 16.50
N PRO A 668 -1.97 30.64 15.49
CA PRO A 668 -3.42 30.64 15.66
C PRO A 668 -3.94 29.33 16.26
N ALA A 669 -4.26 29.37 17.55
CA ALA A 669 -4.66 28.18 18.29
C ALA A 669 -5.67 28.45 19.41
N ILE A 670 -6.33 27.37 19.82
CA ILE A 670 -7.25 27.28 20.95
C ILE A 670 -6.65 26.31 21.96
N TYR A 671 -6.52 26.76 23.20
CA TYR A 671 -6.04 25.98 24.32
C TYR A 671 -7.20 25.67 25.26
N VAL A 672 -7.42 24.39 25.53
CA VAL A 672 -8.37 23.92 26.55
C VAL A 672 -7.59 23.43 27.76
N VAL A 673 -7.68 24.18 28.86
CA VAL A 673 -7.01 23.87 30.12
C VAL A 673 -7.99 23.17 31.04
N VAL A 674 -7.77 21.87 31.28
CA VAL A 674 -8.60 21.07 32.18
C VAL A 674 -8.05 21.15 33.59
N LEU A 675 -8.94 21.45 34.52
CA LEU A 675 -8.67 21.68 35.93
C LEU A 675 -9.35 20.61 36.79
N TYR A 676 -8.63 20.11 37.77
CA TYR A 676 -9.17 19.26 38.82
C TYR A 676 -8.88 19.89 40.18
N ARG A 677 -9.94 20.19 40.94
CA ARG A 677 -9.86 20.94 42.21
C ARG A 677 -9.08 22.26 42.08
N GLY A 678 -9.24 22.96 40.95
CA GLY A 678 -8.60 24.24 40.67
C GLY A 678 -7.15 24.17 40.14
N PHE A 679 -6.58 22.98 39.96
CA PHE A 679 -5.22 22.81 39.44
C PHE A 679 -5.24 22.27 38.01
N PRO A 680 -4.42 22.80 37.08
CA PRO A 680 -4.28 22.25 35.75
C PRO A 680 -3.82 20.79 35.79
N VAL A 681 -4.53 19.91 35.08
CA VAL A 681 -4.25 18.47 35.02
C VAL A 681 -4.12 17.95 33.58
N SER A 682 -4.66 18.66 32.60
CA SER A 682 -4.41 18.41 31.18
C SER A 682 -4.58 19.70 30.37
N VAL A 683 -3.88 19.80 29.25
CA VAL A 683 -4.04 20.87 28.26
C VAL A 683 -4.22 20.21 26.90
N LEU A 684 -5.22 20.66 26.14
CA LEU A 684 -5.44 20.31 24.75
C LEU A 684 -5.16 21.54 23.88
N LEU A 685 -4.48 21.33 22.76
CA LEU A 685 -4.22 22.28 21.70
C LEU A 685 -5.03 21.88 20.47
N GLY A 686 -5.83 22.81 19.93
CA GLY A 686 -6.47 22.69 18.64
C GLY A 686 -6.42 24.01 17.88
N SER A 687 -6.92 24.04 16.66
CA SER A 687 -7.01 25.25 15.83
C SER A 687 -8.34 25.29 15.08
N ILE A 688 -8.76 26.49 14.69
CA ILE A 688 -9.83 26.69 13.70
C ILE A 688 -9.14 27.06 12.41
N ASP A 689 -9.61 26.51 11.30
CA ASP A 689 -9.08 26.84 9.98
C ASP A 689 -9.36 28.33 9.68
N GLU A 690 -8.33 29.06 9.27
CA GLU A 690 -8.43 30.50 9.02
C GLU A 690 -9.20 30.80 7.73
N ASP A 691 -9.10 29.92 6.73
CA ASP A 691 -9.76 30.05 5.43
C ASP A 691 -11.21 29.55 5.50
N ASP A 692 -11.49 28.55 6.34
CA ASP A 692 -12.82 28.01 6.57
C ASP A 692 -13.15 27.87 8.07
N PRO A 693 -13.78 28.89 8.70
CA PRO A 693 -14.07 28.87 10.13
C PRO A 693 -15.13 27.82 10.53
N THR A 694 -15.72 27.09 9.58
CA THR A 694 -16.58 25.93 9.86
C THR A 694 -15.78 24.65 10.13
N LYS A 695 -14.45 24.68 9.91
CA LYS A 695 -13.52 23.57 10.08
C LYS A 695 -12.53 23.83 11.21
N ALA A 696 -12.16 22.79 11.95
CA ALA A 696 -11.20 22.88 13.06
C ALA A 696 -10.31 21.63 13.13
N ASP A 697 -9.11 21.71 13.72
CA ASP A 697 -8.20 20.57 13.88
C ASP A 697 -7.89 20.30 15.37
N VAL A 698 -7.86 19.02 15.75
CA VAL A 698 -7.32 18.58 17.04
C VAL A 698 -5.84 18.22 16.89
N GLY A 699 -5.00 19.06 17.51
CA GLY A 699 -3.56 18.91 17.52
C GLY A 699 -3.06 17.99 18.63
N THR A 700 -2.48 18.58 19.66
CA THR A 700 -1.75 17.85 20.72
C THR A 700 -2.52 17.89 22.04
N VAL A 701 -2.41 16.83 22.83
CA VAL A 701 -2.90 16.80 24.22
C VAL A 701 -1.74 16.45 25.14
N VAL A 702 -1.61 17.14 26.26
CA VAL A 702 -0.63 16.83 27.30
C VAL A 702 -1.33 16.72 28.64
N SER A 703 -0.93 15.73 29.42
CA SER A 703 -1.42 15.49 30.79
C SER A 703 -0.33 15.83 31.78
N ALA A 704 -0.71 16.22 32.99
CA ALA A 704 0.24 16.59 34.03
C ALA A 704 1.11 15.37 34.43
N PRO A 705 2.43 15.55 34.66
CA PRO A 705 3.36 14.45 34.93
C PRO A 705 2.93 13.52 36.05
N GLN A 706 2.36 14.05 37.12
CA GLN A 706 1.87 13.29 38.27
C GLN A 706 0.73 12.31 37.93
N ASN A 707 -0.05 12.60 36.88
CA ASN A 707 -1.16 11.76 36.43
C ASN A 707 -0.71 10.63 35.49
N VAL A 708 0.46 10.80 34.87
CA VAL A 708 1.03 9.85 33.89
C VAL A 708 2.08 8.94 34.54
N LEU A 709 2.96 9.50 35.36
CA LEU A 709 4.10 8.79 35.96
C LEU A 709 3.83 8.25 37.37
N TYR A 710 2.58 8.34 37.83
CA TYR A 710 2.03 7.82 39.08
C TYR A 710 2.72 8.25 40.38
N ARG A 711 2.06 9.16 41.08
CA ARG A 711 2.13 9.29 42.55
C ARG A 711 0.73 8.99 43.11
N ASP A 712 0.63 8.61 44.38
CA ASP A 712 -0.67 8.55 45.07
C ASP A 712 -1.42 9.87 44.83
N SER A 713 -2.71 9.80 44.47
CA SER A 713 -3.55 10.92 43.99
C SER A 713 -3.51 11.26 42.49
N ALA A 714 -2.93 10.41 41.63
CA ALA A 714 -3.06 10.55 40.17
C ALA A 714 -4.53 10.64 39.74
N VAL A 715 -4.82 11.48 38.75
CA VAL A 715 -6.17 11.72 38.23
C VAL A 715 -6.27 11.30 36.75
N ARG A 716 -7.41 10.73 36.35
CA ARG A 716 -7.68 10.21 35.01
C ARG A 716 -9.00 10.72 34.43
N GLY A 717 -9.03 10.78 33.11
CA GLY A 717 -10.12 11.29 32.29
C GLY A 717 -9.94 12.76 31.89
N ALA A 718 -8.82 13.42 32.26
CA ALA A 718 -8.66 14.85 32.00
C ALA A 718 -8.48 15.12 30.50
N ALA A 719 -7.65 14.33 29.81
CA ALA A 719 -7.47 14.42 28.36
C ALA A 719 -8.79 14.25 27.59
N SER A 720 -9.57 13.22 27.93
CA SER A 720 -10.88 12.98 27.31
C SER A 720 -11.86 14.10 27.62
N HIS A 721 -11.87 14.63 28.85
CA HIS A 721 -12.70 15.77 29.22
C HIS A 721 -12.33 17.03 28.42
N GLY A 722 -11.03 17.27 28.23
CA GLY A 722 -10.52 18.38 27.41
C GLY A 722 -10.98 18.29 25.96
N LEU A 723 -10.96 17.09 25.37
CA LEU A 723 -11.51 16.87 24.03
C LEU A 723 -13.01 17.17 23.97
N GLN A 724 -13.81 16.68 24.92
CA GLN A 724 -15.25 16.97 24.95
C GLN A 724 -15.52 18.47 25.15
N ALA A 725 -14.77 19.15 26.01
CA ALA A 725 -14.85 20.59 26.20
C ALA A 725 -14.50 21.37 24.92
N TYR A 726 -13.49 20.92 24.17
CA TYR A 726 -13.11 21.50 22.89
C TYR A 726 -14.21 21.32 21.84
N LEU A 727 -14.71 20.10 21.64
CA LEU A 727 -15.79 19.82 20.68
C LEU A 727 -17.07 20.60 21.03
N ASN A 728 -17.42 20.70 22.31
CA ASN A 728 -18.54 21.54 22.79
C ASN A 728 -18.34 23.02 22.44
N HIS A 729 -17.13 23.55 22.63
CA HIS A 729 -16.82 24.93 22.32
C HIS A 729 -16.90 25.22 20.83
N LEU A 730 -16.34 24.34 20.00
CA LEU A 730 -16.40 24.43 18.55
C LEU A 730 -17.86 24.38 18.06
N HIS A 731 -18.66 23.46 18.58
CA HIS A 731 -20.09 23.37 18.27
C HIS A 731 -20.83 24.67 18.60
N GLY A 732 -20.55 25.27 19.76
CA GLY A 732 -21.10 26.56 20.16
C GLY A 732 -20.64 27.76 19.30
N ARG A 733 -19.54 27.62 18.56
CA ARG A 733 -19.05 28.62 17.59
C ARG A 733 -19.53 28.39 16.16
N GLY A 734 -20.36 27.37 15.93
CA GLY A 734 -20.88 27.05 14.60
C GLY A 734 -19.91 26.26 13.72
N VAL A 735 -18.84 25.69 14.28
CA VAL A 735 -17.96 24.75 13.57
C VAL A 735 -18.76 23.48 13.29
N THR A 736 -18.72 23.00 12.06
CA THR A 736 -19.43 21.78 11.64
C THR A 736 -18.52 20.58 11.61
N ASP A 737 -17.23 20.75 11.32
CA ASP A 737 -16.34 19.63 11.03
C ASP A 737 -15.01 19.76 11.79
N VAL A 738 -14.64 18.71 12.55
CA VAL A 738 -13.40 18.69 13.33
C VAL A 738 -12.50 17.57 12.86
N PHE A 739 -11.31 17.92 12.41
CA PHE A 739 -10.34 17.07 11.74
C PHE A 739 -9.20 16.65 12.69
N THR A 740 -8.54 15.53 12.39
CA THR A 740 -7.26 15.14 13.00
C THR A 740 -6.57 14.06 12.15
N SER A 741 -5.24 14.08 12.02
CA SER A 741 -4.50 13.17 11.12
C SER A 741 -3.81 12.02 11.85
N ALA A 742 -4.05 10.77 11.43
CA ALA A 742 -3.37 9.56 11.89
C ALA A 742 -2.31 9.10 10.92
N ILE A 743 -1.08 9.07 11.41
CA ILE A 743 0.12 8.68 10.65
C ILE A 743 0.75 7.39 11.19
N THR A 744 0.17 6.82 12.26
CA THR A 744 0.53 5.51 12.80
C THR A 744 -0.73 4.75 13.18
N ALA A 745 -0.70 3.42 13.04
CA ALA A 745 -1.88 2.59 13.23
C ALA A 745 -2.46 2.65 14.66
N PRO A 746 -1.64 2.80 15.71
CA PRO A 746 -2.17 3.11 17.03
C PRO A 746 -2.81 4.50 17.17
N SER A 747 -2.33 5.50 16.42
CA SER A 747 -2.95 6.84 16.39
C SER A 747 -4.32 6.82 15.71
N ALA A 748 -4.46 6.02 14.65
CA ALA A 748 -5.71 5.79 13.93
C ALA A 748 -6.78 5.19 14.84
N LEU A 749 -6.41 4.16 15.59
CA LEU A 749 -7.30 3.50 16.54
C LEU A 749 -7.82 4.45 17.65
N VAL A 750 -6.97 5.33 18.16
CA VAL A 750 -7.36 6.29 19.22
C VAL A 750 -8.43 7.25 18.71
N LYS A 751 -8.29 7.73 17.47
CA LYS A 751 -9.25 8.65 16.85
C LYS A 751 -10.61 8.00 16.67
N GLN A 752 -10.64 6.75 16.19
CA GLN A 752 -11.87 5.96 16.11
C GLN A 752 -12.56 5.82 17.46
N ARG A 753 -11.81 5.48 18.51
CA ARG A 753 -12.35 5.35 19.88
C ARG A 753 -12.86 6.68 20.44
N ALA A 754 -12.25 7.79 20.06
CA ALA A 754 -12.67 9.13 20.42
C ALA A 754 -13.92 9.59 19.65
N GLY A 755 -14.46 8.77 18.76
CA GLY A 755 -15.65 9.05 17.96
C GLY A 755 -15.35 9.74 16.63
N PHE A 756 -14.09 9.98 16.30
CA PHE A 756 -13.73 10.45 14.96
C PHE A 756 -13.89 9.32 13.96
N LYS A 757 -14.64 9.61 12.90
CA LYS A 757 -14.79 8.74 11.75
C LYS A 757 -13.64 9.02 10.80
N LEU A 758 -13.12 7.99 10.15
CA LEU A 758 -12.15 8.21 9.08
C LEU A 758 -12.81 9.08 8.01
N ILE A 759 -12.12 10.13 7.57
CA ILE A 759 -12.59 10.96 6.47
C ILE A 759 -12.33 10.17 5.21
N GLU A 760 -13.42 9.69 4.70
CA GLU A 760 -13.53 9.23 3.33
C GLU A 760 -13.41 10.49 2.44
N PRO A 761 -12.52 10.55 1.43
CA PRO A 761 -12.37 11.70 0.56
C PRO A 761 -13.69 11.89 -0.18
N LEU A 762 -14.51 12.81 0.33
CA LEU A 762 -15.72 13.26 -0.32
C LEU A 762 -15.51 14.65 -0.89
N ASP A 763 -15.94 14.74 -2.15
CA ASP A 763 -16.65 15.87 -2.76
C ASP A 763 -16.48 17.22 -2.05
N GLN A 764 -15.65 18.09 -2.62
CA GLN A 764 -15.85 19.52 -2.44
C GLN A 764 -16.74 20.07 -3.55
N ASP A 765 -17.98 20.25 -3.12
CA ASP A 765 -18.82 21.43 -3.27
C ASP A 765 -19.80 21.53 -4.44
N ASP A 766 -21.07 21.44 -4.05
CA ASP A 766 -22.14 22.35 -4.42
C ASP A 766 -21.62 23.75 -4.79
N ALA A 767 -21.44 23.99 -6.09
CA ALA A 767 -21.53 25.33 -6.63
C ALA A 767 -23.01 25.72 -6.77
N SER A 768 -23.59 26.23 -5.68
CA SER A 768 -24.76 27.09 -5.79
C SER A 768 -24.29 28.49 -6.25
N SER A 769 -24.50 28.84 -7.52
CA SER A 769 -25.00 30.17 -7.94
C SER A 769 -24.98 30.29 -9.47
N ASP A 770 -26.13 30.18 -10.14
CA ASP A 770 -26.46 31.09 -11.26
C ASP A 770 -27.91 31.03 -11.83
N ASP A 771 -28.95 30.70 -11.04
CA ASP A 771 -30.32 30.59 -11.62
C ASP A 771 -31.40 31.50 -11.02
N ASP A 772 -31.02 32.54 -10.29
CA ASP A 772 -31.97 33.58 -9.80
C ASP A 772 -31.79 34.96 -10.47
N ALA A 773 -30.90 35.09 -11.46
CA ALA A 773 -30.72 36.32 -12.25
C ALA A 773 -31.38 36.31 -13.64
N ARG A 774 -31.97 35.18 -14.09
CA ARG A 774 -32.61 35.06 -15.42
C ARG A 774 -34.14 35.02 -15.43
N ARG A 775 -34.82 35.14 -14.27
CA ARG A 775 -36.30 35.18 -14.19
C ARG A 775 -36.92 36.57 -13.96
N ARG A 776 -36.12 37.65 -14.00
CA ARG A 776 -36.63 39.03 -14.00
C ARG A 776 -35.83 39.92 -14.95
N ARG A 777 -36.02 39.72 -16.26
CA ARG A 777 -35.91 40.76 -17.31
C ARG A 777 -36.47 40.23 -18.63
#